data_AF-A0A535PIS7-F1
#
_entry.id   AF-A0A535PIS7-F1
#
_cell.length_a   1.000
_cell.length_b   1.000
_cell.length_c   1.000
_cell.angle_alpha   90.00
_cell.angle_beta   90.00
_cell.angle_gamma   90.00
#
_symmetry.space_group_name_H-M   'P 1'
#
loop_
_entity.id
_entity.type
_entity.pdbx_description
1 polymer ?
#
loop_
_entity_poly.entity_id
_entity_poly.type
_entity_poly.pdbx_seq_one_letter_code
_entity_poly.pdbx_strand_id
1 'polypeptide(L)'
;MRRRAVPACVLSLVLALASAQGSPAAGFSFGATLQSVSSARHVPLPLLQAITYVTVRWEPINQAAADGGIGPMHIPPSRMTQAAALSGHTAAQATGDIFANIDAGAALLASLHTSGTDLASWRPAVVTMQGQWMANEIFNALRQGATRATTSGETITLAPQGQSAGPLSSNAAATQSPDYPGASWIPADPANYSVANRPHDYPVDMIVIHDIEGSAGSAIQAFQNPTRAGSAHYVVDYNGQITQMVREHDIAWHAGNWDYNTRAIGIEHAGFAYTPGLYTTSEYQASARLSASICSRWGVPLDRNHVIGHYQVPDPNNPGQFGGAEHHTDPGPYWDWKYYMDYAVYFAGFMPSPPHMVLSATAYSGNGTATVSWPAARSCRIPISSYTVLMQPGNVSHSVAGNVTTASFSGLTNGANYSFTVTATNSDGTDTISSNAVTPGPPCAMASLSASPASPQSAGAPVRFTASSSGCMSPQYEFWVLDPNGNKLQQPFGGNGWNWDSYHYAPGTYTIRVWANHPTADPSVPETYGDINYTVTAFSMSHWQAGYTMTGVPTNWVQGQSQTFSVTVTNTGDVTWPSTGFGEVDLDLHFATSAGGAANSGNWLNSVAYQLPGDVNPGASVTLSVTFSAPSSSGPMVLEAEMIKEHEFWYQQWAPVNVMVVDPVRTASYDLSKVPTTWVAGQSQTFPITVTNTSNQTWTSTGYSEVDLDLHFTSATGGYTNQGAWLNSQAFQLPSNVAPGGSVTVNVTFGPPAGVGGTMLFEAEMIKEHTYWFQQWTSVSVNVTGSTWSASYDMSKAPTTWVAGQTQTFPVTVTNNGNQPWPSTGYTEVDLDLHFATSSGGSSNQGSWLTSQAFALPSNVQPGGSATVSVTITAPSTTGSLVLEAEMIKEHQFWFKQAAPVNVTVSAPIWSAQYDLTQAPTAWTAGQSKAFSVTITNTGNQTWPSTGYTEVDRDGDGAFDQRLDVPRGRNDQGTPVLVHIRRERPGDRQLGD
;
A
#
# COMPACT_ATOMS: atom_id res chain seq x y z
N MET A 1 -52.83 -29.23 -17.90
CA MET A 1 -53.98 -29.61 -17.03
C MET A 1 -53.70 -29.01 -15.65
N ARG A 2 -54.49 -28.20 -14.95
CA ARG A 2 -55.86 -27.65 -15.07
C ARG A 2 -55.78 -26.14 -14.75
N ARG A 3 -56.58 -25.33 -15.46
CA ARG A 3 -56.99 -23.96 -15.10
C ARG A 3 -58.20 -24.00 -14.15
N ARG A 4 -58.39 -22.93 -13.36
CA ARG A 4 -59.65 -22.25 -12.94
C ARG A 4 -59.34 -21.35 -11.72
N ALA A 5 -59.91 -20.17 -11.47
CA ALA A 5 -60.70 -19.18 -12.21
C ALA A 5 -60.88 -17.92 -11.31
N VAL A 6 -60.96 -16.75 -11.97
CA VAL A 6 -61.40 -15.34 -11.67
C VAL A 6 -62.67 -15.24 -10.77
N PRO A 7 -63.03 -14.16 -9.98
CA PRO A 7 -63.26 -12.71 -10.34
C PRO A 7 -62.93 -11.65 -9.24
N ALA A 8 -62.78 -10.32 -9.43
CA ALA A 8 -63.41 -9.21 -10.20
C ALA A 8 -64.74 -8.65 -9.62
N CYS A 9 -64.71 -7.40 -9.09
CA CYS A 9 -65.71 -6.30 -9.10
C CYS A 9 -65.45 -5.29 -7.93
N VAL A 10 -65.64 -3.96 -7.95
CA VAL A 10 -66.10 -2.92 -8.91
C VAL A 10 -65.83 -1.51 -8.30
N LEU A 11 -65.49 -0.53 -9.17
CA LEU A 11 -65.62 0.97 -9.14
C LEU A 11 -65.46 1.76 -7.81
N SER A 12 -64.70 2.88 -7.76
CA SER A 12 -65.10 4.17 -8.35
C SER A 12 -63.97 5.22 -8.35
N LEU A 13 -64.09 6.16 -9.29
CA LEU A 13 -63.21 7.26 -9.71
C LEU A 13 -63.21 8.47 -8.74
N VAL A 14 -62.03 8.98 -8.34
CA VAL A 14 -61.81 10.40 -8.01
C VAL A 14 -60.42 10.82 -8.50
N LEU A 15 -60.40 11.75 -9.47
CA LEU A 15 -59.24 12.60 -9.78
C LEU A 15 -58.93 13.48 -8.56
N ALA A 16 -57.77 13.31 -7.95
CA ALA A 16 -56.94 14.37 -7.34
C ALA A 16 -55.81 13.70 -6.54
N LEU A 17 -54.58 13.71 -7.08
CA LEU A 17 -53.29 13.77 -6.37
C LEU A 17 -52.17 13.41 -7.36
N ALA A 18 -51.84 14.38 -8.21
CA ALA A 18 -50.48 14.49 -8.72
C ALA A 18 -49.66 15.20 -7.64
N SER A 19 -48.93 14.42 -6.84
CA SER A 19 -47.69 14.81 -6.11
C SER A 19 -47.48 13.86 -4.93
N ALA A 20 -46.92 12.69 -5.20
CA ALA A 20 -46.16 11.93 -4.23
C ALA A 20 -45.26 10.98 -5.01
N GLN A 21 -44.20 11.53 -5.62
CA GLN A 21 -43.00 10.73 -5.81
C GLN A 21 -42.57 10.31 -4.41
N GLY A 22 -42.72 9.02 -4.09
CA GLY A 22 -42.15 8.48 -2.87
C GLY A 22 -40.65 8.77 -2.89
N SER A 23 -40.17 9.51 -1.89
CA SER A 23 -38.74 9.70 -1.69
C SER A 23 -38.07 8.33 -1.64
N PRO A 24 -37.01 8.06 -2.42
CA PRO A 24 -36.23 6.86 -2.25
C PRO A 24 -35.66 6.86 -0.83
N ALA A 25 -35.59 5.68 -0.20
CA ALA A 25 -34.89 5.49 1.06
C ALA A 25 -33.49 6.14 0.97
N ALA A 26 -33.08 6.86 2.01
CA ALA A 26 -31.82 7.61 2.03
C ALA A 26 -30.61 6.65 1.93
N GLY A 27 -30.21 6.30 0.70
CA GLY A 27 -28.96 5.62 0.41
C GLY A 27 -27.77 6.58 0.50
N PHE A 28 -26.57 6.04 0.68
CA PHE A 28 -25.33 6.80 0.64
C PHE A 28 -25.19 7.52 -0.72
N SER A 29 -24.97 8.84 -0.69
CA SER A 29 -24.68 9.66 -1.87
C SER A 29 -23.22 10.08 -1.83
N PHE A 30 -22.44 9.54 -2.77
CA PHE A 30 -21.01 9.77 -2.86
C PHE A 30 -20.73 11.25 -3.18
N GLY A 31 -21.49 11.84 -4.10
CA GLY A 31 -21.37 13.26 -4.47
C GLY A 31 -21.66 14.21 -3.31
N ALA A 32 -22.74 13.96 -2.55
CA ALA A 32 -23.07 14.76 -1.38
C ALA A 32 -22.00 14.64 -0.28
N THR A 33 -21.44 13.45 -0.07
CA THR A 33 -20.32 13.23 0.86
C THR A 33 -19.09 14.02 0.45
N LEU A 34 -18.68 13.99 -0.82
CA LEU A 34 -17.53 14.77 -1.30
C LEU A 34 -17.73 16.27 -1.12
N GLN A 35 -18.94 16.79 -1.39
CA GLN A 35 -19.27 18.21 -1.19
C GLN A 35 -19.17 18.61 0.29
N SER A 36 -19.71 17.77 1.17
CA SER A 36 -19.69 17.98 2.62
C SER A 36 -18.25 18.00 3.16
N VAL A 37 -17.46 16.99 2.81
CA VAL A 37 -16.07 16.85 3.27
C VAL A 37 -15.17 17.95 2.69
N SER A 38 -15.34 18.29 1.42
CA SER A 38 -14.62 19.41 0.79
C SER A 38 -14.80 20.71 1.58
N SER A 39 -16.04 21.01 1.98
CA SER A 39 -16.36 22.22 2.75
C SER A 39 -15.79 22.17 4.17
N ALA A 40 -15.89 21.02 4.84
CA ALA A 40 -15.41 20.85 6.22
C ALA A 40 -13.88 20.87 6.34
N ARG A 41 -13.18 20.24 5.38
CA ARG A 41 -11.72 20.06 5.40
C ARG A 41 -10.95 21.10 4.58
N HIS A 42 -11.67 22.03 3.94
CA HIS A 42 -11.07 23.06 3.07
C HIS A 42 -10.20 22.46 1.95
N VAL A 43 -10.54 21.26 1.48
CA VAL A 43 -9.90 20.60 0.33
C VAL A 43 -10.74 20.88 -0.92
N PRO A 44 -10.17 21.30 -2.06
CA PRO A 44 -10.93 21.57 -3.27
C PRO A 44 -11.77 20.37 -3.72
N LEU A 45 -13.07 20.58 -3.95
CA LEU A 45 -13.99 19.53 -4.41
C LEU A 45 -13.50 18.81 -5.68
N PRO A 46 -13.01 19.52 -6.74
CA PRO A 46 -12.50 18.84 -7.93
C PRO A 46 -11.37 17.87 -7.62
N LEU A 47 -10.53 18.17 -6.62
CA LEU A 47 -9.43 17.29 -6.21
C LEU A 47 -9.95 16.02 -5.55
N LEU A 48 -10.88 16.13 -4.60
CA LEU A 48 -11.51 14.95 -3.97
C LEU A 48 -12.26 14.09 -5.00
N GLN A 49 -12.95 14.73 -5.95
CA GLN A 49 -13.61 14.04 -7.07
C GLN A 49 -12.59 13.30 -7.94
N ALA A 50 -11.45 13.91 -8.27
CA ALA A 50 -10.42 13.26 -9.08
C ALA A 50 -9.73 12.09 -8.36
N ILE A 51 -9.39 12.24 -7.08
CA ILE A 51 -8.80 11.18 -6.25
C ILE A 51 -9.74 9.96 -6.26
N THR A 52 -10.99 10.16 -5.83
CA THR A 52 -11.97 9.08 -5.71
C THR A 52 -12.43 8.51 -7.06
N TYR A 53 -12.26 9.26 -8.15
CA TYR A 53 -12.49 8.73 -9.50
C TYR A 53 -11.38 7.76 -9.93
N VAL A 54 -10.11 8.11 -9.68
CA VAL A 54 -8.97 7.27 -10.07
C VAL A 54 -8.89 6.00 -9.22
N THR A 55 -9.14 6.11 -7.92
CA THR A 55 -9.01 4.98 -6.99
C THR A 55 -10.15 3.98 -7.12
N VAL A 56 -11.40 4.45 -7.17
CA VAL A 56 -12.60 3.58 -7.05
C VAL A 56 -13.71 3.92 -8.04
N ARG A 57 -13.48 4.83 -8.99
CA ARG A 57 -14.49 5.31 -9.98
C ARG A 57 -15.80 5.79 -9.35
N TRP A 58 -15.73 6.35 -8.15
CA TRP A 58 -16.86 6.74 -7.31
C TRP A 58 -17.80 5.61 -6.88
N GLU A 59 -17.30 4.38 -6.82
CA GLU A 59 -17.99 3.27 -6.17
C GLU A 59 -17.59 3.18 -4.68
N PRO A 60 -18.50 2.78 -3.78
CA PRO A 60 -18.25 2.69 -2.34
C PRO A 60 -17.41 1.43 -1.99
N ILE A 61 -16.16 1.41 -2.42
CA ILE A 61 -15.21 0.30 -2.22
C ILE A 61 -14.33 0.60 -0.99
N ASN A 62 -14.31 -0.30 -0.02
CA ASN A 62 -13.43 -0.26 1.16
C ASN A 62 -12.35 -1.36 1.17
N GLN A 63 -12.31 -2.18 0.12
CA GLN A 63 -11.28 -3.18 -0.10
C GLN A 63 -9.90 -2.52 -0.18
N ALA A 64 -8.89 -3.18 0.41
CA ALA A 64 -7.52 -2.73 0.29
C ALA A 64 -7.04 -2.96 -1.14
N ALA A 65 -6.34 -1.96 -1.70
CA ALA A 65 -5.68 -2.11 -2.97
C ALA A 65 -4.48 -3.05 -2.86
N ALA A 66 -3.97 -3.55 -4.00
CA ALA A 66 -2.81 -4.46 -4.00
C ALA A 66 -1.55 -3.89 -3.33
N ASP A 67 -1.37 -2.57 -3.29
CA ASP A 67 -0.28 -1.90 -2.57
C ASP A 67 -0.60 -1.60 -1.08
N GLY A 68 -1.77 -2.03 -0.61
CA GLY A 68 -2.27 -1.88 0.75
C GLY A 68 -3.06 -0.60 1.01
N GLY A 69 -3.21 0.32 0.04
CA GLY A 69 -4.00 1.54 0.21
C GLY A 69 -5.49 1.24 0.44
N ILE A 70 -6.14 1.93 1.38
CA ILE A 70 -7.50 1.57 1.81
C ILE A 70 -8.53 2.60 1.38
N GLY A 71 -9.60 2.12 0.74
CA GLY A 71 -10.84 2.86 0.46
C GLY A 71 -10.71 3.96 -0.60
N PRO A 72 -11.73 4.82 -0.77
CA PRO A 72 -11.76 5.81 -1.85
C PRO A 72 -10.64 6.84 -1.81
N MET A 73 -10.09 7.13 -0.63
CA MET A 73 -8.96 8.04 -0.49
C MET A 73 -7.61 7.33 -0.52
N HIS A 74 -7.57 6.01 -0.78
CA HIS A 74 -6.36 5.20 -0.87
C HIS A 74 -5.38 5.51 0.28
N ILE A 75 -5.88 5.48 1.51
CA ILE A 75 -5.07 5.86 2.68
C ILE A 75 -4.03 4.75 2.89
N PRO A 76 -2.71 5.04 2.83
CA PRO A 76 -1.69 4.02 3.05
C PRO A 76 -1.75 3.50 4.50
N PRO A 77 -1.47 2.20 4.74
CA PRO A 77 -1.46 1.65 6.10
C PRO A 77 -0.55 2.43 7.06
N SER A 78 0.62 2.88 6.58
CA SER A 78 1.58 3.69 7.33
C SER A 78 1.06 5.08 7.76
N ARG A 79 -0.01 5.57 7.13
CA ARG A 79 -0.64 6.87 7.41
C ARG A 79 -2.03 6.73 8.02
N MET A 80 -2.54 5.52 8.20
CA MET A 80 -3.91 5.29 8.66
C MET A 80 -4.16 5.89 10.05
N THR A 81 -3.26 5.65 11.00
CA THR A 81 -3.36 6.23 12.35
C THR A 81 -3.33 7.75 12.33
N GLN A 82 -2.48 8.35 11.49
CA GLN A 82 -2.40 9.80 11.33
C GLN A 82 -3.70 10.38 10.74
N ALA A 83 -4.23 9.76 9.67
CA ALA A 83 -5.47 10.19 9.02
C ALA A 83 -6.68 10.10 9.97
N ALA A 84 -6.78 9.01 10.73
CA ALA A 84 -7.80 8.79 11.75
C ALA A 84 -7.73 9.88 12.84
N ALA A 85 -6.55 10.13 13.38
CA ALA A 85 -6.33 11.16 14.40
C ALA A 85 -6.70 12.58 13.91
N LEU A 86 -6.32 12.94 12.69
CA LEU A 86 -6.62 14.26 12.09
C LEU A 86 -8.12 14.46 11.82
N SER A 87 -8.86 13.38 11.57
CA SER A 87 -10.29 13.46 11.30
C SER A 87 -11.16 13.33 12.55
N GLY A 88 -10.64 12.74 13.62
CA GLY A 88 -11.40 12.40 14.82
C GLY A 88 -12.09 11.03 14.74
N HIS A 89 -11.79 10.22 13.71
CA HIS A 89 -12.25 8.84 13.58
C HIS A 89 -11.25 7.87 14.19
N THR A 90 -11.68 6.64 14.46
CA THR A 90 -10.77 5.52 14.74
C THR A 90 -10.21 4.93 13.45
N ALA A 91 -9.07 4.25 13.51
CA ALA A 91 -8.52 3.55 12.34
C ALA A 91 -9.50 2.49 11.80
N ALA A 92 -10.23 1.79 12.68
CA ALA A 92 -11.25 0.84 12.27
C ALA A 92 -12.40 1.50 11.49
N GLN A 93 -12.85 2.68 11.90
CA GLN A 93 -13.85 3.46 11.16
C GLN A 93 -13.31 3.94 9.81
N ALA A 94 -12.10 4.50 9.77
CA ALA A 94 -11.48 4.97 8.53
C ALA A 94 -11.20 3.82 7.52
N THR A 95 -11.08 2.58 7.99
CA THR A 95 -10.99 1.39 7.14
C THR A 95 -12.35 0.86 6.70
N GLY A 96 -13.33 0.79 7.62
CA GLY A 96 -14.59 0.10 7.40
C GLY A 96 -15.72 0.94 6.80
N ASP A 97 -15.70 2.25 7.03
CA ASP A 97 -16.78 3.18 6.64
C ASP A 97 -16.33 4.16 5.55
N ILE A 98 -17.14 4.27 4.48
CA ILE A 98 -16.81 5.07 3.30
C ILE A 98 -16.73 6.56 3.63
N PHE A 99 -17.65 7.07 4.46
CA PHE A 99 -17.63 8.48 4.85
C PHE A 99 -16.38 8.78 5.70
N ALA A 100 -16.10 7.94 6.70
CA ALA A 100 -14.93 8.08 7.57
C ALA A 100 -13.62 7.99 6.78
N ASN A 101 -13.53 7.12 5.76
CA ASN A 101 -12.37 7.05 4.87
C ASN A 101 -12.18 8.35 4.07
N ILE A 102 -13.26 8.87 3.47
CA ILE A 102 -13.20 10.12 2.69
C ILE A 102 -12.78 11.29 3.59
N ASP A 103 -13.36 11.39 4.78
CA ASP A 103 -13.07 12.45 5.73
C ASP A 103 -11.65 12.35 6.33
N ALA A 104 -11.20 11.13 6.69
CA ALA A 104 -9.84 10.87 7.17
C ALA A 104 -8.77 11.16 6.10
N GLY A 105 -9.01 10.72 4.87
CA GLY A 105 -8.11 10.98 3.76
C GLY A 105 -8.04 12.47 3.41
N ALA A 106 -9.18 13.18 3.43
CA ALA A 106 -9.22 14.62 3.20
C ALA A 106 -8.52 15.40 4.34
N ALA A 107 -8.69 14.99 5.59
CA ALA A 107 -7.99 15.58 6.73
C ALA A 107 -6.48 15.38 6.64
N LEU A 108 -6.02 14.18 6.25
CA LEU A 108 -4.62 13.91 5.99
C LEU A 108 -4.09 14.78 4.85
N LEU A 109 -4.81 14.86 3.73
CA LEU A 109 -4.40 15.64 2.57
C LEU A 109 -4.28 17.15 2.91
N ALA A 110 -5.23 17.68 3.68
CA ALA A 110 -5.17 19.05 4.19
C ALA A 110 -3.95 19.28 5.09
N SER A 111 -3.60 18.31 5.96
CA SER A 111 -2.42 18.42 6.82
C SER A 111 -1.08 18.40 6.06
N LEU A 112 -1.06 17.78 4.88
CA LEU A 112 0.13 17.66 4.03
C LEU A 112 0.28 18.86 3.08
N HIS A 113 -0.75 19.69 2.91
CA HIS A 113 -0.71 20.87 2.06
C HIS A 113 -0.15 22.07 2.83
N THR A 114 1.02 22.55 2.41
CA THR A 114 1.79 23.55 3.17
C THR A 114 1.52 24.99 2.75
N SER A 115 1.16 25.26 1.48
CA SER A 115 0.94 26.61 0.96
C SER A 115 0.28 26.59 -0.43
N GLY A 116 -0.29 27.74 -0.84
CA GLY A 116 -0.97 27.91 -2.12
C GLY A 116 -2.49 27.76 -2.02
N THR A 117 -3.23 28.22 -3.02
CA THR A 117 -4.71 28.12 -3.05
C THR A 117 -5.23 27.55 -4.36
N ASP A 118 -4.37 27.36 -5.35
CA ASP A 118 -4.69 26.77 -6.64
C ASP A 118 -4.61 25.23 -6.60
N LEU A 119 -5.28 24.54 -7.52
CA LEU A 119 -5.27 23.07 -7.59
C LEU A 119 -3.85 22.50 -7.80
N ALA A 120 -2.98 23.25 -8.48
CA ALA A 120 -1.60 22.86 -8.74
C ALA A 120 -0.79 22.70 -7.43
N SER A 121 -0.99 23.59 -6.45
CA SER A 121 -0.27 23.55 -5.16
C SER A 121 -0.55 22.29 -4.33
N TRP A 122 -1.61 21.54 -4.63
CA TRP A 122 -1.95 20.31 -3.92
C TRP A 122 -1.16 19.08 -4.37
N ARG A 123 -0.47 19.13 -5.52
CA ARG A 123 0.24 17.97 -6.08
C ARG A 123 1.26 17.35 -5.11
N PRO A 124 2.13 18.12 -4.42
CA PRO A 124 3.07 17.53 -3.46
C PRO A 124 2.39 16.78 -2.31
N ALA A 125 1.23 17.26 -1.84
CA ALA A 125 0.46 16.58 -0.81
C ALA A 125 -0.08 15.23 -1.31
N VAL A 126 -0.62 15.20 -2.54
CA VAL A 126 -1.06 13.94 -3.19
C VAL A 126 0.10 12.98 -3.40
N VAL A 127 1.26 13.45 -3.88
CA VAL A 127 2.46 12.61 -4.06
C VAL A 127 2.94 12.04 -2.72
N THR A 128 2.90 12.84 -1.65
CA THR A 128 3.31 12.39 -0.31
C THR A 128 2.34 11.34 0.25
N MET A 129 1.06 11.43 -0.10
CA MET A 129 0.02 10.53 0.38
C MET A 129 -0.09 9.25 -0.44
N GLN A 130 -0.09 9.33 -1.78
CA GLN A 130 -0.43 8.21 -2.69
C GLN A 130 0.68 7.91 -3.70
N GLY A 131 1.78 8.66 -3.64
CA GLY A 131 2.94 8.48 -4.49
C GLY A 131 2.79 9.11 -5.89
N GLN A 132 3.91 9.11 -6.63
CA GLN A 132 4.08 9.92 -7.84
C GLN A 132 3.22 9.46 -9.01
N TRP A 133 3.02 8.15 -9.19
CA TRP A 133 2.29 7.62 -10.36
C TRP A 133 0.78 7.78 -10.22
N MET A 134 0.22 7.53 -9.04
CA MET A 134 -1.19 7.85 -8.76
C MET A 134 -1.45 9.36 -8.87
N ALA A 135 -0.54 10.20 -8.37
CA ALA A 135 -0.66 11.65 -8.55
C ALA A 135 -0.70 12.06 -10.02
N ASN A 136 -0.01 11.35 -10.93
CA ASN A 136 -0.10 11.62 -12.37
C ASN A 136 -1.50 11.31 -12.92
N GLU A 137 -2.08 10.17 -12.56
CA GLU A 137 -3.44 9.78 -12.98
C GLU A 137 -4.50 10.76 -12.45
N ILE A 138 -4.38 11.16 -11.17
CA ILE A 138 -5.32 12.10 -10.53
C ILE A 138 -5.28 13.46 -11.21
N PHE A 139 -4.09 13.97 -11.52
CA PHE A 139 -3.95 15.24 -12.21
C PHE A 139 -4.30 15.15 -13.70
N ASN A 140 -4.20 13.98 -14.33
CA ASN A 140 -4.78 13.72 -15.65
C ASN A 140 -6.31 13.78 -15.60
N ALA A 141 -6.94 13.15 -14.62
CA ALA A 141 -8.39 13.18 -14.44
C ALA A 141 -8.91 14.60 -14.17
N LEU A 142 -8.19 15.40 -13.36
CA LEU A 142 -8.49 16.83 -13.17
C LEU A 142 -8.48 17.60 -14.49
N ARG A 143 -7.50 17.37 -15.36
CA ARG A 143 -7.39 18.06 -16.65
C ARG A 143 -8.49 17.68 -17.62
N GLN A 144 -8.81 16.38 -17.70
CA GLN A 144 -9.74 15.86 -18.68
C GLN A 144 -11.21 16.00 -18.26
N GLY A 145 -11.46 16.07 -16.95
CA GLY A 145 -12.79 15.89 -16.39
C GLY A 145 -13.28 14.45 -16.51
N ALA A 146 -14.39 14.15 -15.84
CA ALA A 146 -15.06 12.87 -15.92
C ALA A 146 -16.55 13.01 -15.60
N THR A 147 -17.38 12.15 -16.19
CA THR A 147 -18.80 12.02 -15.82
C THR A 147 -19.16 10.55 -15.84
N ARG A 148 -19.78 10.06 -14.77
CA ARG A 148 -20.17 8.66 -14.64
C ARG A 148 -21.43 8.54 -13.78
N ALA A 149 -22.31 7.63 -14.18
CA ALA A 149 -23.37 7.12 -13.31
C ALA A 149 -22.82 5.92 -12.52
N THR A 150 -22.90 5.98 -11.19
CA THR A 150 -22.50 4.89 -10.30
C THR A 150 -23.48 3.72 -10.39
N THR A 151 -23.10 2.57 -9.82
CA THR A 151 -23.99 1.41 -9.73
C THR A 151 -25.29 1.70 -8.96
N SER A 152 -25.29 2.69 -8.05
CA SER A 152 -26.48 3.16 -7.33
C SER A 152 -27.37 4.12 -8.14
N GLY A 153 -26.94 4.50 -9.35
CA GLY A 153 -27.65 5.43 -10.23
C GLY A 153 -27.34 6.91 -10.01
N GLU A 154 -26.44 7.24 -9.08
CA GLU A 154 -25.98 8.61 -8.86
C GLU A 154 -25.06 9.05 -10.00
N THR A 155 -25.33 10.20 -10.63
CA THR A 155 -24.44 10.77 -11.65
C THR A 155 -23.51 11.80 -11.02
N ILE A 156 -22.21 11.55 -11.09
CA ILE A 156 -21.17 12.43 -10.56
C ILE A 156 -20.38 13.02 -11.72
N THR A 157 -20.09 14.32 -11.63
CA THR A 157 -19.36 15.07 -12.66
C THR A 157 -18.18 15.80 -12.05
N LEU A 158 -16.99 15.50 -12.55
CA LEU A 158 -15.78 16.29 -12.40
C LEU A 158 -15.62 17.15 -13.66
N ALA A 159 -15.82 18.46 -13.55
CA ALA A 159 -15.58 19.36 -14.67
C ALA A 159 -14.07 19.42 -15.00
N PRO A 160 -13.68 19.51 -16.28
CA PRO A 160 -12.29 19.72 -16.67
C PRO A 160 -11.71 21.00 -16.03
N GLN A 161 -10.55 20.89 -15.39
CA GLN A 161 -9.88 22.00 -14.71
C GLN A 161 -8.75 22.56 -15.60
N GLY A 162 -8.80 23.87 -15.90
CA GLY A 162 -7.77 24.56 -16.69
C GLY A 162 -6.50 24.82 -15.88
N GLN A 163 -5.34 24.39 -16.40
CA GLN A 163 -3.99 24.61 -15.84
C GLN A 163 -3.78 24.15 -14.38
N SER A 164 -3.83 22.84 -14.12
CA SER A 164 -3.10 22.26 -12.98
C SER A 164 -1.68 21.90 -13.42
N ALA A 165 -0.68 22.14 -12.55
CA ALA A 165 0.77 22.02 -12.80
C ALA A 165 1.10 21.01 -13.90
N GLY A 166 1.79 21.51 -14.94
CA GLY A 166 2.28 20.67 -16.04
C GLY A 166 3.09 19.48 -15.52
N PRO A 167 3.24 18.43 -16.32
CA PRO A 167 4.08 17.30 -15.93
C PRO A 167 5.44 17.84 -15.48
N LEU A 168 5.87 17.53 -14.26
CA LEU A 168 7.29 17.56 -13.98
C LEU A 168 7.88 16.58 -14.99
N SER A 169 8.71 17.13 -15.87
CA SER A 169 9.48 16.40 -16.87
C SER A 169 9.83 15.04 -16.34
N SER A 170 9.38 14.00 -17.06
CA SER A 170 9.88 12.65 -16.91
C SER A 170 11.40 12.76 -16.75
N ASN A 171 11.92 12.42 -15.57
CA ASN A 171 13.34 12.12 -15.46
C ASN A 171 13.60 11.10 -16.55
N ALA A 172 14.43 11.50 -17.51
CA ALA A 172 14.80 10.69 -18.64
C ALA A 172 15.45 9.40 -18.09
N ALA A 173 14.65 8.35 -17.95
CA ALA A 173 15.15 7.01 -17.74
C ALA A 173 15.45 6.41 -19.11
N ALA A 174 16.72 6.46 -19.47
CA ALA A 174 17.46 5.50 -20.29
C ALA A 174 16.73 4.89 -21.52
N THR A 175 17.01 5.45 -22.70
CA THR A 175 17.49 4.74 -23.92
C THR A 175 16.78 3.51 -24.48
N GLN A 176 15.63 3.07 -23.97
CA GLN A 176 15.00 1.81 -24.36
C GLN A 176 13.55 1.99 -24.83
N SER A 177 13.27 1.58 -26.09
CA SER A 177 11.92 1.56 -26.67
C SER A 177 11.13 0.36 -26.14
N PRO A 178 9.85 0.49 -25.77
CA PRO A 178 8.99 -0.65 -25.41
C PRO A 178 8.79 -1.62 -26.58
N ASP A 179 8.44 -2.87 -26.27
CA ASP A 179 8.15 -3.94 -27.24
C ASP A 179 6.81 -3.70 -27.95
N TYR A 180 5.83 -3.17 -27.23
CA TYR A 180 4.61 -2.61 -27.80
C TYR A 180 4.77 -1.10 -28.05
N PRO A 181 4.80 -0.62 -29.30
CA PRO A 181 5.09 0.78 -29.61
C PRO A 181 4.11 1.80 -29.00
N GLY A 182 2.88 1.37 -28.66
CA GLY A 182 1.87 2.22 -28.03
C GLY A 182 1.97 2.30 -26.50
N ALA A 183 2.94 1.63 -25.87
CA ALA A 183 3.14 1.66 -24.43
C ALA A 183 4.11 2.77 -23.98
N SER A 184 3.99 3.21 -22.73
CA SER A 184 5.03 3.94 -22.02
C SER A 184 5.98 2.94 -21.35
N TRP A 185 7.29 3.14 -21.45
CA TRP A 185 8.27 2.30 -20.76
C TRP A 185 8.55 2.84 -19.34
N ILE A 186 8.14 2.10 -18.32
CA ILE A 186 8.42 2.39 -16.90
C ILE A 186 8.85 1.07 -16.24
N PRO A 187 10.15 0.80 -16.08
CA PRO A 187 10.60 -0.52 -15.66
C PRO A 187 10.17 -0.87 -14.23
N ALA A 188 9.85 -2.14 -14.01
CA ALA A 188 9.78 -2.75 -12.69
C ALA A 188 11.19 -2.82 -12.06
N ASP A 189 11.25 -3.00 -10.74
CA ASP A 189 12.52 -3.24 -10.06
C ASP A 189 13.12 -4.59 -10.49
N PRO A 190 14.44 -4.69 -10.77
CA PRO A 190 15.10 -5.95 -11.12
C PRO A 190 14.95 -7.08 -10.10
N ALA A 191 14.60 -6.79 -8.84
CA ALA A 191 14.30 -7.80 -7.83
C ALA A 191 12.95 -8.51 -8.02
N ASN A 192 12.09 -8.05 -8.94
CA ASN A 192 10.72 -8.53 -9.11
C ASN A 192 10.47 -9.33 -10.40
N TYR A 193 11.51 -9.64 -11.18
CA TYR A 193 11.40 -10.44 -12.41
C TYR A 193 12.69 -11.22 -12.67
N SER A 194 12.64 -12.23 -13.55
CA SER A 194 13.83 -13.00 -13.95
C SER A 194 14.27 -12.64 -15.36
N VAL A 195 15.55 -12.32 -15.53
CA VAL A 195 16.15 -12.16 -16.86
C VAL A 195 16.15 -13.51 -17.57
N ALA A 196 15.77 -13.54 -18.84
CA ALA A 196 15.76 -14.77 -19.64
C ALA A 196 16.28 -14.53 -21.05
N ASN A 197 16.45 -15.60 -21.84
CA ASN A 197 16.70 -15.51 -23.27
C ASN A 197 15.54 -16.10 -24.08
N ARG A 198 14.36 -15.47 -24.01
CA ARG A 198 13.18 -15.95 -24.75
C ARG A 198 13.29 -15.65 -26.26
N PRO A 199 12.80 -16.54 -27.13
CA PRO A 199 12.02 -17.74 -26.82
C PRO A 199 12.86 -19.01 -26.63
N HIS A 200 14.19 -18.92 -26.67
CA HIS A 200 15.09 -20.09 -26.64
C HIS A 200 14.96 -20.88 -25.33
N ASP A 201 15.02 -20.19 -24.19
CA ASP A 201 14.96 -20.86 -22.88
C ASP A 201 13.51 -21.17 -22.47
N TYR A 202 12.59 -20.25 -22.77
CA TYR A 202 11.16 -20.39 -22.47
C TYR A 202 10.29 -19.78 -23.58
N PRO A 203 9.58 -20.59 -24.36
CA PRO A 203 8.66 -20.13 -25.39
C PRO A 203 7.50 -19.32 -24.82
N VAL A 204 7.23 -18.11 -25.34
CA VAL A 204 5.97 -17.40 -25.05
C VAL A 204 4.85 -18.06 -25.85
N ASP A 205 3.83 -18.57 -25.18
CA ASP A 205 2.68 -19.23 -25.80
C ASP A 205 1.33 -18.90 -25.16
N MET A 206 1.33 -18.03 -24.15
CA MET A 206 0.14 -17.68 -23.37
C MET A 206 0.09 -16.19 -23.02
N ILE A 207 -1.11 -15.68 -22.76
CA ILE A 207 -1.37 -14.36 -22.17
C ILE A 207 -2.23 -14.59 -20.94
N VAL A 208 -1.84 -13.99 -19.81
CA VAL A 208 -2.65 -14.00 -18.58
C VAL A 208 -3.18 -12.60 -18.33
N ILE A 209 -4.50 -12.49 -18.25
CA ILE A 209 -5.24 -11.27 -17.94
C ILE A 209 -5.47 -11.21 -16.44
N HIS A 210 -5.14 -10.07 -15.85
CA HIS A 210 -5.28 -9.77 -14.44
C HIS A 210 -6.12 -8.52 -14.23
N ASP A 211 -6.61 -8.34 -13.01
CA ASP A 211 -6.95 -7.02 -12.49
C ASP A 211 -6.17 -6.71 -11.22
N ILE A 212 -5.89 -5.42 -11.02
CA ILE A 212 -4.91 -4.96 -10.04
C ILE A 212 -5.45 -4.99 -8.60
N GLU A 213 -6.77 -5.00 -8.40
CA GLU A 213 -7.40 -4.52 -7.16
C GLU A 213 -6.88 -3.11 -6.83
N GLY A 214 -7.08 -2.17 -7.75
CA GLY A 214 -6.57 -0.79 -7.64
C GLY A 214 -6.41 -0.05 -8.97
N SER A 215 -5.60 1.01 -8.94
CA SER A 215 -5.28 1.85 -10.10
C SER A 215 -4.02 1.38 -10.84
N ALA A 216 -3.80 1.85 -12.08
CA ALA A 216 -2.56 1.56 -12.78
C ALA A 216 -1.35 2.17 -12.06
N GLY A 217 -1.49 3.37 -11.49
CA GLY A 217 -0.45 4.04 -10.71
C GLY A 217 -0.05 3.28 -9.45
N SER A 218 -0.99 2.62 -8.76
CA SER A 218 -0.67 1.76 -7.61
C SER A 218 0.11 0.51 -8.02
N ALA A 219 -0.25 -0.14 -9.14
CA ALA A 219 0.51 -1.29 -9.65
C ALA A 219 1.94 -0.90 -10.06
N ILE A 220 2.10 0.21 -10.78
CA ILE A 220 3.43 0.69 -11.21
C ILE A 220 4.34 0.93 -9.98
N GLN A 221 3.79 1.54 -8.93
CA GLN A 221 4.54 1.77 -7.70
C GLN A 221 4.88 0.48 -6.96
N ALA A 222 3.94 -0.46 -6.88
CA ALA A 222 4.15 -1.76 -6.27
C ALA A 222 5.27 -2.54 -6.98
N PHE A 223 5.28 -2.57 -8.31
CA PHE A 223 6.29 -3.28 -9.09
C PHE A 223 7.67 -2.61 -9.09
N GLN A 224 7.75 -1.33 -8.71
CA GLN A 224 9.02 -0.61 -8.45
C GLN A 224 9.55 -0.79 -7.02
N ASN A 225 8.80 -1.44 -6.13
CA ASN A 225 9.28 -1.77 -4.80
C ASN A 225 10.08 -3.09 -4.83
N PRO A 226 11.39 -3.10 -4.50
CA PRO A 226 12.22 -4.32 -4.56
C PRO A 226 11.77 -5.43 -3.60
N THR A 227 10.90 -5.15 -2.63
CA THR A 227 10.38 -6.17 -1.69
C THR A 227 9.05 -6.77 -2.12
N ARG A 228 8.49 -6.38 -3.28
CA ARG A 228 7.17 -6.82 -3.75
C ARG A 228 7.13 -8.32 -4.07
N ALA A 229 8.23 -8.87 -4.60
CA ALA A 229 8.30 -10.24 -5.09
C ALA A 229 7.22 -10.59 -6.14
N GLY A 230 6.87 -9.61 -7.00
CA GLY A 230 5.85 -9.77 -8.04
C GLY A 230 5.87 -8.62 -9.05
N SER A 231 5.54 -8.91 -10.30
CA SER A 231 5.49 -7.94 -11.41
C SER A 231 4.64 -8.44 -12.57
N ALA A 232 4.23 -7.54 -13.48
CA ALA A 232 3.63 -7.89 -14.77
C ALA A 232 4.38 -7.24 -15.93
N HIS A 233 4.17 -7.75 -17.15
CA HIS A 233 4.79 -7.16 -18.34
C HIS A 233 4.14 -5.83 -18.70
N TYR A 234 2.81 -5.75 -18.59
CA TYR A 234 2.02 -4.59 -18.95
C TYR A 234 0.99 -4.23 -17.89
N VAL A 235 0.70 -2.93 -17.76
CA VAL A 235 -0.35 -2.35 -16.92
C VAL A 235 -1.23 -1.45 -17.79
N VAL A 236 -2.55 -1.59 -17.70
CA VAL A 236 -3.55 -0.83 -18.48
C VAL A 236 -4.43 -0.02 -17.54
N ASP A 237 -4.49 1.30 -17.77
CA ASP A 237 -5.37 2.19 -17.01
C ASP A 237 -6.81 2.21 -17.55
N TYR A 238 -7.73 2.80 -16.77
CA TYR A 238 -9.13 2.91 -17.16
C TYR A 238 -9.38 3.72 -18.46
N ASN A 239 -8.42 4.50 -18.93
CA ASN A 239 -8.52 5.27 -20.19
C ASN A 239 -7.86 4.52 -21.37
N GLY A 240 -7.30 3.33 -21.14
CA GLY A 240 -6.60 2.52 -22.12
C GLY A 240 -5.15 2.93 -22.37
N GLN A 241 -4.53 3.75 -21.49
CA GLN A 241 -3.08 3.96 -21.51
C GLN A 241 -2.39 2.67 -21.08
N ILE A 242 -1.34 2.30 -21.81
CA ILE A 242 -0.57 1.09 -21.55
C ILE A 242 0.82 1.48 -21.05
N THR A 243 1.23 0.90 -19.94
CA THR A 243 2.60 0.97 -19.43
C THR A 243 3.22 -0.41 -19.54
N GLN A 244 4.41 -0.50 -20.13
CA GLN A 244 5.22 -1.71 -20.13
C GLN A 244 6.29 -1.61 -19.04
N MET A 245 6.37 -2.65 -18.21
CA MET A 245 7.25 -2.68 -17.03
C MET A 245 8.32 -3.77 -17.07
N VAL A 246 8.05 -4.88 -17.75
CA VAL A 246 9.02 -5.96 -18.00
C VAL A 246 9.07 -6.22 -19.50
N ARG A 247 10.27 -6.48 -20.04
CA ARG A 247 10.43 -6.89 -21.45
C ARG A 247 9.71 -8.21 -21.67
N GLU A 248 9.08 -8.40 -22.82
CA GLU A 248 8.48 -9.70 -23.17
C GLU A 248 9.55 -10.82 -23.26
N HIS A 249 10.81 -10.42 -23.49
CA HIS A 249 12.00 -11.27 -23.47
C HIS A 249 12.35 -11.80 -22.08
N ASP A 250 12.02 -11.04 -21.02
CA ASP A 250 12.24 -11.39 -19.61
C ASP A 250 10.97 -11.99 -18.98
N ILE A 251 11.09 -12.57 -17.79
CA ILE A 251 10.02 -13.29 -17.08
C ILE A 251 9.45 -12.44 -15.95
N ALA A 252 8.28 -11.83 -16.15
CA ALA A 252 7.55 -11.20 -15.04
C ALA A 252 6.96 -12.24 -14.08
N TRP A 253 6.85 -11.89 -12.80
CA TRP A 253 6.33 -12.76 -11.74
C TRP A 253 4.86 -12.41 -11.42
N HIS A 254 3.93 -12.82 -12.28
CA HIS A 254 2.52 -12.41 -12.18
C HIS A 254 1.55 -13.54 -11.82
N ALA A 255 1.87 -14.80 -12.12
CA ALA A 255 0.88 -15.89 -12.10
C ALA A 255 0.90 -16.75 -10.82
N GLY A 256 1.89 -16.58 -9.93
CA GLY A 256 2.06 -17.46 -8.77
C GLY A 256 2.33 -18.93 -9.14
N ASN A 257 2.76 -19.20 -10.37
CA ASN A 257 3.14 -20.52 -10.87
C ASN A 257 4.27 -20.35 -11.88
N TRP A 258 5.43 -21.00 -11.63
CA TRP A 258 6.64 -20.83 -12.45
C TRP A 258 6.46 -21.32 -13.90
N ASP A 259 5.75 -22.42 -14.11
CA ASP A 259 5.47 -22.93 -15.47
C ASP A 259 4.70 -21.90 -16.29
N TYR A 260 3.76 -21.20 -15.67
CA TYR A 260 2.96 -20.16 -16.33
C TYR A 260 3.74 -18.85 -16.50
N ASN A 261 4.47 -18.41 -15.47
CA ASN A 261 5.32 -17.21 -15.56
C ASN A 261 6.31 -17.34 -16.74
N THR A 262 6.95 -18.50 -16.89
CA THR A 262 7.99 -18.72 -17.91
C THR A 262 7.47 -18.66 -19.35
N ARG A 263 6.18 -18.95 -19.59
CA ARG A 263 5.59 -19.04 -20.94
C ARG A 263 4.50 -18.01 -21.25
N ALA A 264 4.15 -17.14 -20.30
CA ALA A 264 3.07 -16.18 -20.46
C ALA A 264 3.52 -14.72 -20.43
N ILE A 265 2.74 -13.86 -21.10
CA ILE A 265 2.74 -12.41 -20.91
C ILE A 265 1.57 -12.02 -19.99
N GLY A 266 1.87 -11.61 -18.76
CA GLY A 266 0.90 -10.99 -17.84
C GLY A 266 0.55 -9.54 -18.17
N ILE A 267 -0.76 -9.25 -18.20
CA ILE A 267 -1.33 -7.91 -18.43
C ILE A 267 -2.29 -7.56 -17.29
N GLU A 268 -1.96 -6.51 -16.55
CA GLU A 268 -2.70 -5.97 -15.41
C GLU A 268 -3.67 -4.87 -15.82
N HIS A 269 -4.89 -4.87 -15.27
CA HIS A 269 -5.92 -3.87 -15.58
C HIS A 269 -6.39 -3.16 -14.31
N ALA A 270 -6.55 -1.84 -14.37
CA ALA A 270 -7.15 -1.09 -13.27
C ALA A 270 -8.58 -1.59 -13.00
N GLY A 271 -8.90 -1.89 -11.75
CA GLY A 271 -10.17 -2.53 -11.42
C GLY A 271 -10.21 -3.18 -10.05
N PHE A 272 -11.37 -3.76 -9.74
CA PHE A 272 -11.59 -4.64 -8.59
C PHE A 272 -12.49 -5.80 -9.06
N ALA A 273 -12.01 -7.03 -8.94
CA ALA A 273 -12.60 -8.25 -9.52
C ALA A 273 -14.11 -8.42 -9.28
N TYR A 274 -14.57 -8.01 -8.09
CA TYR A 274 -15.95 -8.21 -7.63
C TYR A 274 -16.81 -6.93 -7.62
N THR A 275 -16.39 -5.87 -8.33
CA THR A 275 -17.20 -4.66 -8.46
C THR A 275 -17.76 -4.51 -9.89
N PRO A 276 -19.10 -4.52 -10.07
CA PRO A 276 -19.70 -4.40 -11.39
C PRO A 276 -19.47 -3.01 -12.02
N GLY A 277 -19.16 -2.99 -13.32
CA GLY A 277 -19.12 -1.76 -14.10
C GLY A 277 -17.90 -0.86 -13.88
N LEU A 278 -16.78 -1.43 -13.41
CA LEU A 278 -15.49 -0.72 -13.32
C LEU A 278 -14.70 -0.74 -14.62
N TYR A 279 -14.54 -1.91 -15.25
CA TYR A 279 -13.77 -2.07 -16.48
C TYR A 279 -14.37 -1.27 -17.64
N THR A 280 -13.55 -0.47 -18.32
CA THR A 280 -14.04 0.46 -19.36
C THR A 280 -13.85 -0.12 -20.76
N THR A 281 -14.65 0.35 -21.71
CA THR A 281 -14.45 0.01 -23.13
C THR A 281 -13.05 0.39 -23.64
N SER A 282 -12.49 1.51 -23.16
CA SER A 282 -11.15 1.95 -23.57
C SER A 282 -10.07 0.97 -23.12
N GLU A 283 -10.20 0.46 -21.89
CA GLU A 283 -9.31 -0.55 -21.31
C GLU A 283 -9.41 -1.87 -22.08
N TYR A 284 -10.62 -2.39 -22.31
CA TYR A 284 -10.84 -3.59 -23.13
C TYR A 284 -10.21 -3.46 -24.52
N GLN A 285 -10.45 -2.33 -25.21
CA GLN A 285 -9.92 -2.13 -26.56
C GLN A 285 -8.40 -1.98 -26.58
N ALA A 286 -7.82 -1.29 -25.60
CA ALA A 286 -6.37 -1.11 -25.49
C ALA A 286 -5.67 -2.45 -25.25
N SER A 287 -6.14 -3.20 -24.25
CA SER A 287 -5.61 -4.52 -23.92
C SER A 287 -5.82 -5.54 -25.05
N ALA A 288 -6.97 -5.51 -25.73
CA ALA A 288 -7.23 -6.39 -26.87
C ALA A 288 -6.29 -6.09 -28.06
N ARG A 289 -5.96 -4.82 -28.32
CA ARG A 289 -4.95 -4.44 -29.32
C ARG A 289 -3.55 -4.91 -28.93
N LEU A 290 -3.21 -4.84 -27.65
CA LEU A 290 -1.96 -5.38 -27.12
C LEU A 290 -1.88 -6.89 -27.31
N SER A 291 -2.93 -7.64 -26.94
CA SER A 291 -2.99 -9.09 -27.16
C SER A 291 -2.92 -9.49 -28.64
N ALA A 292 -3.57 -8.74 -29.53
CA ALA A 292 -3.41 -8.90 -30.97
C ALA A 292 -1.96 -8.70 -31.42
N SER A 293 -1.27 -7.72 -30.84
CA SER A 293 0.13 -7.42 -31.12
C SER A 293 1.07 -8.50 -30.60
N ILE A 294 0.80 -9.06 -29.42
CA ILE A 294 1.53 -10.22 -28.85
C ILE A 294 1.33 -11.45 -29.74
N CYS A 295 0.10 -11.70 -30.21
CA CYS A 295 -0.19 -12.76 -31.19
C CYS A 295 0.68 -12.62 -32.44
N SER A 296 0.77 -11.41 -33.00
CA SER A 296 1.60 -11.14 -34.17
C SER A 296 3.09 -11.39 -33.91
N ARG A 297 3.61 -10.92 -32.77
CA ARG A 297 5.04 -11.01 -32.40
C ARG A 297 5.51 -12.40 -31.94
N TRP A 298 4.65 -13.18 -31.29
CA TRP A 298 5.03 -14.44 -30.64
C TRP A 298 4.27 -15.66 -31.14
N GLY A 299 3.25 -15.47 -31.98
CA GLY A 299 2.43 -16.56 -32.50
C GLY A 299 1.46 -17.16 -31.48
N VAL A 300 1.17 -16.46 -30.38
CA VAL A 300 0.21 -16.90 -29.34
C VAL A 300 -1.21 -16.95 -29.93
N PRO A 301 -1.89 -18.10 -29.96
CA PRO A 301 -3.26 -18.20 -30.44
C PRO A 301 -4.22 -17.33 -29.61
N LEU A 302 -5.16 -16.64 -30.27
CA LEU A 302 -6.17 -15.83 -29.58
C LEU A 302 -7.44 -16.64 -29.32
N ASP A 303 -7.30 -17.64 -28.46
CA ASP A 303 -8.40 -18.46 -27.94
C ASP A 303 -8.33 -18.56 -26.41
N ARG A 304 -9.35 -19.14 -25.79
CA ARG A 304 -9.47 -19.23 -24.32
C ARG A 304 -8.60 -20.32 -23.69
N ASN A 305 -7.87 -21.12 -24.48
CA ASN A 305 -6.85 -22.04 -23.96
C ASN A 305 -5.49 -21.35 -23.79
N HIS A 306 -5.25 -20.24 -24.51
CA HIS A 306 -3.98 -19.51 -24.51
C HIS A 306 -4.09 -18.08 -23.99
N VAL A 307 -5.27 -17.49 -24.00
CA VAL A 307 -5.55 -16.22 -23.32
C VAL A 307 -6.44 -16.57 -22.14
N ILE A 308 -5.89 -16.53 -20.93
CA ILE A 308 -6.54 -17.00 -19.68
C ILE A 308 -6.61 -15.89 -18.63
N GLY A 309 -7.47 -16.03 -17.63
CA GLY A 309 -7.44 -15.20 -16.41
C GLY A 309 -6.54 -15.81 -15.35
N HIS A 310 -6.07 -15.01 -14.39
CA HIS A 310 -5.24 -15.52 -13.28
C HIS A 310 -5.95 -16.61 -12.49
N TYR A 311 -7.26 -16.49 -12.27
CA TYR A 311 -8.10 -17.51 -11.62
C TYR A 311 -8.06 -18.90 -12.29
N GLN A 312 -7.56 -19.03 -13.52
CA GLN A 312 -7.44 -20.29 -14.25
C GLN A 312 -6.05 -20.92 -14.15
N VAL A 313 -5.08 -20.22 -13.57
CA VAL A 313 -3.71 -20.72 -13.39
C VAL A 313 -3.72 -21.76 -12.26
N PRO A 314 -3.26 -23.01 -12.49
CA PRO A 314 -3.22 -24.03 -11.44
C PRO A 314 -2.28 -23.66 -10.28
N ASP A 315 -2.63 -24.06 -9.06
CA ASP A 315 -1.70 -24.04 -7.93
C ASP A 315 -0.61 -25.12 -8.13
N PRO A 316 0.70 -24.76 -8.17
CA PRO A 316 1.78 -25.72 -8.35
C PRO A 316 1.93 -26.71 -7.18
N ASN A 317 1.46 -26.37 -5.98
CA ASN A 317 1.63 -27.16 -4.76
C ASN A 317 0.38 -27.96 -4.37
N ASN A 318 -0.79 -27.58 -4.90
CA ASN A 318 -2.07 -28.21 -4.54
C ASN A 318 -2.89 -28.61 -5.79
N PRO A 319 -2.74 -29.84 -6.30
CA PRO A 319 -3.48 -30.31 -7.47
C PRO A 319 -4.99 -30.15 -7.33
N GLY A 320 -5.62 -29.45 -8.27
CA GLY A 320 -7.06 -29.19 -8.29
C GLY A 320 -7.49 -27.81 -7.77
N GLN A 321 -6.55 -27.01 -7.22
CA GLN A 321 -6.76 -25.60 -6.90
C GLN A 321 -6.21 -24.69 -8.01
N PHE A 322 -6.74 -23.46 -8.10
CA PHE A 322 -6.43 -22.49 -9.16
C PHE A 322 -6.29 -21.07 -8.60
N GLY A 323 -5.77 -20.14 -9.41
CA GLY A 323 -5.35 -18.80 -8.99
C GLY A 323 -3.85 -18.69 -8.66
N GLY A 324 -3.05 -19.66 -9.10
CA GLY A 324 -1.65 -19.80 -8.66
C GLY A 324 -1.54 -20.14 -7.17
N ALA A 325 -0.33 -20.04 -6.62
CA ALA A 325 -0.03 -20.41 -5.22
C ALA A 325 -0.82 -19.60 -4.16
N GLU A 326 -1.36 -18.44 -4.54
CA GLU A 326 -2.12 -17.55 -3.65
C GLU A 326 -3.64 -17.60 -3.87
N HIS A 327 -4.12 -18.45 -4.79
CA HIS A 327 -5.54 -18.63 -5.11
C HIS A 327 -6.26 -17.34 -5.53
N HIS A 328 -5.58 -16.56 -6.36
CA HIS A 328 -6.12 -15.36 -6.98
C HIS A 328 -7.40 -15.62 -7.79
N THR A 329 -8.27 -14.62 -7.87
CA THR A 329 -9.60 -14.76 -8.50
C THR A 329 -9.87 -13.75 -9.62
N ASP A 330 -8.93 -12.86 -9.87
CA ASP A 330 -8.94 -11.87 -10.94
C ASP A 330 -8.84 -12.55 -12.34
N PRO A 331 -9.39 -11.91 -13.39
CA PRO A 331 -10.05 -10.59 -13.41
C PRO A 331 -11.52 -10.62 -12.91
N GLY A 332 -11.93 -11.69 -12.22
CA GLY A 332 -13.24 -11.79 -11.60
C GLY A 332 -14.41 -12.02 -12.55
N PRO A 333 -15.63 -12.16 -11.99
CA PRO A 333 -16.83 -12.48 -12.76
C PRO A 333 -17.34 -11.33 -13.65
N TYR A 334 -16.88 -10.09 -13.43
CA TYR A 334 -17.32 -8.93 -14.19
C TYR A 334 -16.44 -8.59 -15.40
N TRP A 335 -15.35 -9.35 -15.60
CA TRP A 335 -14.59 -9.31 -16.84
C TRP A 335 -15.36 -10.03 -17.97
N ASP A 336 -15.79 -9.29 -18.98
CA ASP A 336 -16.50 -9.82 -20.13
C ASP A 336 -15.52 -10.42 -21.14
N TRP A 337 -15.23 -11.72 -20.94
CA TRP A 337 -14.39 -12.49 -21.83
C TRP A 337 -14.82 -12.48 -23.28
N LYS A 338 -16.14 -12.50 -23.55
CA LYS A 338 -16.62 -12.49 -24.93
C LYS A 338 -16.30 -11.14 -25.58
N TYR A 339 -16.60 -10.05 -24.89
CA TYR A 339 -16.34 -8.70 -25.37
C TYR A 339 -14.84 -8.47 -25.62
N TYR A 340 -13.98 -8.92 -24.69
CA TYR A 340 -12.52 -8.84 -24.84
C TYR A 340 -12.01 -9.64 -26.05
N MET A 341 -12.40 -10.92 -26.15
CA MET A 341 -11.90 -11.80 -27.21
C MET A 341 -12.41 -11.39 -28.59
N ASP A 342 -13.65 -10.89 -28.71
CA ASP A 342 -14.17 -10.36 -29.97
C ASP A 342 -13.30 -9.20 -30.49
N TYR A 343 -12.87 -8.28 -29.61
CA TYR A 343 -11.93 -7.23 -30.00
C TYR A 343 -10.54 -7.75 -30.31
N ALA A 344 -10.00 -8.69 -29.52
CA ALA A 344 -8.65 -9.21 -29.72
C ALA A 344 -8.53 -9.88 -31.09
N VAL A 345 -9.50 -10.74 -31.44
CA VAL A 345 -9.58 -11.38 -32.75
C VAL A 345 -9.79 -10.35 -33.86
N TYR A 346 -10.67 -9.36 -33.65
CA TYR A 346 -10.89 -8.28 -34.61
C TYR A 346 -9.60 -7.52 -34.92
N PHE A 347 -8.87 -7.06 -33.90
CA PHE A 347 -7.62 -6.30 -34.11
C PHE A 347 -6.51 -7.17 -34.71
N ALA A 348 -6.43 -8.44 -34.33
CA ALA A 348 -5.45 -9.36 -34.90
C ALA A 348 -5.67 -9.56 -36.41
N GLY A 349 -6.90 -9.43 -36.91
CA GLY A 349 -7.22 -9.47 -38.34
C GLY A 349 -6.49 -8.42 -39.19
N PHE A 350 -5.99 -7.34 -38.57
CA PHE A 350 -5.23 -6.28 -39.23
C PHE A 350 -3.72 -6.37 -39.04
N MET A 351 -3.23 -7.41 -38.36
CA MET A 351 -1.81 -7.61 -38.07
C MET A 351 -1.29 -8.88 -38.77
N PRO A 352 -0.01 -8.91 -39.18
CA PRO A 352 0.58 -10.10 -39.78
C PRO A 352 0.66 -11.24 -38.76
N SER A 353 0.54 -12.48 -39.23
CA SER A 353 0.62 -13.69 -38.41
C SER A 353 1.67 -14.66 -38.96
N PRO A 354 2.95 -14.24 -39.02
CA PRO A 354 4.00 -15.09 -39.58
C PRO A 354 4.21 -16.35 -38.71
N PRO A 355 4.86 -17.38 -39.25
CA PRO A 355 5.30 -18.54 -38.47
C PRO A 355 6.27 -18.14 -37.37
N HIS A 356 6.27 -18.88 -36.26
CA HIS A 356 7.19 -18.75 -35.13
C HIS A 356 7.74 -20.13 -34.77
N MET A 357 9.02 -20.33 -35.03
CA MET A 357 9.81 -21.53 -34.74
C MET A 357 10.61 -21.27 -33.47
N VAL A 358 10.46 -22.13 -32.46
CA VAL A 358 11.00 -21.80 -31.13
C VAL A 358 12.09 -22.75 -30.65
N LEU A 359 11.93 -24.04 -30.91
CA LEU A 359 12.92 -25.04 -30.54
C LEU A 359 13.75 -25.41 -31.77
N SER A 360 15.04 -25.66 -31.57
CA SER A 360 15.96 -26.06 -32.64
C SER A 360 15.52 -27.39 -33.27
N ALA A 361 15.91 -27.60 -34.53
CA ALA A 361 15.68 -28.86 -35.22
C ALA A 361 16.69 -29.90 -34.71
N THR A 362 16.32 -31.17 -34.77
CA THR A 362 17.23 -32.26 -34.45
C THR A 362 17.48 -33.08 -35.71
N ALA A 363 18.75 -33.27 -36.04
CA ALA A 363 19.18 -34.11 -37.14
C ALA A 363 19.89 -35.36 -36.61
N TYR A 364 19.56 -36.50 -37.20
CA TYR A 364 20.16 -37.80 -36.93
C TYR A 364 20.82 -38.33 -38.20
N SER A 365 22.03 -38.86 -38.09
CA SER A 365 22.76 -39.48 -39.20
C SER A 365 22.51 -40.98 -39.29
N GLY A 366 22.58 -41.49 -40.52
CA GLY A 366 22.72 -42.91 -40.82
C GLY A 366 23.83 -43.15 -41.84
N ASN A 367 23.89 -44.36 -42.40
CA ASN A 367 24.87 -44.69 -43.44
C ASN A 367 24.50 -44.03 -44.78
N GLY A 368 25.20 -42.95 -45.13
CA GLY A 368 24.92 -42.14 -46.33
C GLY A 368 23.57 -41.41 -46.29
N THR A 369 22.97 -41.25 -45.11
CA THR A 369 21.64 -40.64 -44.93
C THR A 369 21.62 -39.70 -43.73
N ALA A 370 20.64 -38.80 -43.70
CA ALA A 370 20.30 -38.03 -42.50
C ALA A 370 18.79 -37.80 -42.45
N THR A 371 18.21 -37.86 -41.26
CA THR A 371 16.81 -37.52 -41.00
C THR A 371 16.76 -36.34 -40.05
N VAL A 372 16.02 -35.31 -40.44
CA VAL A 372 15.81 -34.09 -39.67
C VAL A 372 14.38 -34.09 -39.16
N SER A 373 14.20 -33.74 -37.89
CA SER A 373 12.91 -33.60 -37.21
C SER A 373 12.86 -32.25 -36.50
N TRP A 374 11.70 -31.62 -36.42
CA TRP A 374 11.52 -30.34 -35.74
C TRP A 374 10.13 -30.22 -35.11
N PRO A 375 9.93 -29.39 -34.08
CA PRO A 375 8.58 -29.09 -33.58
C PRO A 375 7.79 -28.25 -34.60
N ALA A 376 6.47 -28.39 -34.60
CA ALA A 376 5.61 -27.60 -35.47
C ALA A 376 5.74 -26.09 -35.15
N ALA A 377 5.87 -25.26 -36.20
CA ALA A 377 5.81 -23.81 -36.07
C ALA A 377 4.44 -23.38 -35.55
N ARG A 378 4.43 -22.30 -34.78
CA ARG A 378 3.21 -21.68 -34.30
C ARG A 378 2.86 -20.46 -35.15
N SER A 379 1.58 -20.19 -35.28
CA SER A 379 1.05 -18.94 -35.82
C SER A 379 -0.28 -18.69 -35.14
N CYS A 380 -0.56 -17.44 -34.80
CA CYS A 380 -1.76 -17.14 -34.03
C CYS A 380 -3.05 -17.17 -34.87
N ARG A 381 -2.96 -17.08 -36.20
CA ARG A 381 -4.14 -17.09 -37.10
C ARG A 381 -3.94 -17.85 -38.40
N ILE A 382 -2.79 -17.68 -39.07
CA ILE A 382 -2.60 -18.20 -40.44
C ILE A 382 -1.85 -19.53 -40.39
N PRO A 383 -2.49 -20.65 -40.80
CA PRO A 383 -1.85 -21.95 -40.79
C PRO A 383 -0.54 -21.98 -41.57
N ILE A 384 0.38 -22.83 -41.11
CA ILE A 384 1.63 -23.08 -41.81
C ILE A 384 1.34 -23.78 -43.13
N SER A 385 1.85 -23.24 -44.23
CA SER A 385 1.62 -23.78 -45.57
C SER A 385 2.65 -24.84 -45.97
N SER A 386 3.93 -24.64 -45.61
CA SER A 386 5.03 -25.57 -45.92
C SER A 386 6.22 -25.37 -44.99
N TYR A 387 7.07 -26.39 -44.92
CA TYR A 387 8.45 -26.27 -44.44
C TYR A 387 9.42 -26.51 -45.59
N THR A 388 10.54 -25.80 -45.59
CA THR A 388 11.67 -26.04 -46.50
C THR A 388 12.91 -26.32 -45.68
N VAL A 389 13.56 -27.45 -45.93
CA VAL A 389 14.80 -27.88 -45.27
C VAL A 389 15.95 -27.71 -46.25
N LEU A 390 16.88 -26.82 -45.91
CA LEU A 390 18.11 -26.59 -46.67
C LEU A 390 19.27 -27.35 -46.02
N MET A 391 19.93 -28.21 -46.78
CA MET A 391 21.11 -28.95 -46.37
C MET A 391 22.40 -28.26 -46.82
N GLN A 392 23.36 -28.15 -45.90
CA GLN A 392 24.73 -27.71 -46.16
C GLN A 392 25.74 -28.80 -45.72
N PRO A 393 26.86 -28.98 -46.45
CA PRO A 393 27.19 -28.40 -47.75
C PRO A 393 26.37 -29.01 -48.89
N GLY A 394 26.29 -28.31 -50.03
CA GLY A 394 25.61 -28.77 -51.25
C GLY A 394 24.36 -27.97 -51.62
N ASN A 395 23.82 -27.15 -50.71
CA ASN A 395 22.66 -26.28 -50.92
C ASN A 395 21.44 -27.02 -51.50
N VAL A 396 21.22 -28.27 -51.06
CA VAL A 396 20.08 -29.07 -51.48
C VAL A 396 18.87 -28.68 -50.64
N SER A 397 17.77 -28.31 -51.29
CA SER A 397 16.54 -27.89 -50.64
C SER A 397 15.45 -28.93 -50.82
N HIS A 398 14.73 -29.25 -49.75
CA HIS A 398 13.59 -30.19 -49.78
C HIS A 398 12.40 -29.56 -49.05
N SER A 399 11.24 -29.48 -49.71
CA SER A 399 10.02 -28.90 -49.13
C SER A 399 9.00 -29.98 -48.80
N VAL A 400 8.34 -29.82 -47.64
CA VAL A 400 7.27 -30.70 -47.16
C VAL A 400 6.03 -29.86 -46.80
N ALA A 401 4.86 -30.50 -46.75
CA ALA A 401 3.61 -29.84 -46.38
C ALA A 401 3.66 -29.30 -44.92
N GLY A 402 2.89 -28.25 -44.61
CA GLY A 402 2.90 -27.58 -43.30
C GLY A 402 2.44 -28.44 -42.11
N ASN A 403 1.91 -29.64 -42.34
CA ASN A 403 1.59 -30.63 -41.31
C ASN A 403 2.65 -31.74 -41.16
N VAL A 404 3.78 -31.63 -41.86
CA VAL A 404 4.90 -32.58 -41.82
C VAL A 404 6.08 -31.93 -41.09
N THR A 405 6.62 -32.63 -40.10
CA THR A 405 7.68 -32.13 -39.21
C THR A 405 8.98 -32.93 -39.31
N THR A 406 9.14 -33.72 -40.38
CA THR A 406 10.33 -34.52 -40.65
C THR A 406 10.72 -34.47 -42.12
N ALA A 407 12.02 -34.61 -42.41
CA ALA A 407 12.55 -34.76 -43.75
C ALA A 407 13.79 -35.66 -43.75
N SER A 408 13.93 -36.52 -44.76
CA SER A 408 15.10 -37.40 -44.93
C SER A 408 15.89 -37.06 -46.19
N PHE A 409 17.21 -37.18 -46.07
CA PHE A 409 18.20 -36.98 -47.12
C PHE A 409 18.99 -38.28 -47.31
N SER A 410 19.33 -38.59 -48.57
CA SER A 410 20.09 -39.79 -48.94
C SER A 410 21.19 -39.44 -49.94
N GLY A 411 22.16 -40.34 -50.12
CA GLY A 411 23.31 -40.12 -50.99
C GLY A 411 24.37 -39.19 -50.39
N LEU A 412 24.38 -39.06 -49.06
CA LEU A 412 25.38 -38.28 -48.33
C LEU A 412 26.71 -39.03 -48.26
N THR A 413 27.82 -38.29 -48.15
CA THR A 413 29.16 -38.86 -48.04
C THR A 413 29.49 -39.13 -46.58
N ASN A 414 29.84 -40.37 -46.25
CA ASN A 414 30.24 -40.71 -44.89
C ASN A 414 31.52 -39.99 -44.47
N GLY A 415 31.58 -39.55 -43.21
CA GLY A 415 32.69 -38.78 -42.64
C GLY A 415 32.67 -37.28 -42.96
N ALA A 416 31.74 -36.80 -43.79
CA ALA A 416 31.52 -35.38 -44.03
C ALA A 416 30.47 -34.82 -43.05
N ASN A 417 30.66 -33.57 -42.61
CA ASN A 417 29.72 -32.89 -41.72
C ASN A 417 28.61 -32.21 -42.51
N TYR A 418 27.38 -32.38 -42.05
CA TYR A 418 26.19 -31.73 -42.60
C TYR A 418 25.43 -30.97 -41.52
N SER A 419 24.81 -29.86 -41.89
CA SER A 419 23.85 -29.12 -41.07
C SER A 419 22.60 -28.81 -41.90
N PHE A 420 21.50 -28.60 -41.19
CA PHE A 420 20.21 -28.35 -41.81
C PHE A 420 19.58 -27.08 -41.27
N THR A 421 18.94 -26.34 -42.15
CA THR A 421 18.18 -25.14 -41.82
C THR A 421 16.74 -25.37 -42.22
N VAL A 422 15.82 -25.31 -41.26
CA VAL A 422 14.38 -25.52 -41.48
C VAL A 422 13.69 -24.17 -41.49
N THR A 423 13.02 -23.84 -42.59
CA THR A 423 12.24 -22.62 -42.76
C THR A 423 10.75 -22.94 -42.85
N ALA A 424 9.96 -22.44 -41.90
CA ALA A 424 8.50 -22.47 -41.95
C ALA A 424 7.97 -21.33 -42.82
N THR A 425 6.85 -21.52 -43.50
CA THR A 425 6.26 -20.51 -44.41
C THR A 425 4.74 -20.46 -44.34
N ASN A 426 4.18 -19.25 -44.30
CA ASN A 426 2.78 -18.98 -44.61
C ASN A 426 2.65 -17.71 -45.46
N SER A 427 1.43 -17.22 -45.68
CA SER A 427 1.20 -16.03 -46.52
C SER A 427 1.77 -14.72 -45.95
N ASP A 428 2.02 -14.66 -44.64
CA ASP A 428 2.44 -13.46 -43.94
C ASP A 428 3.94 -13.43 -43.66
N GLY A 429 4.65 -14.54 -43.87
CA GLY A 429 6.11 -14.56 -43.78
C GLY A 429 6.71 -15.95 -43.59
N THR A 430 7.94 -15.92 -43.11
CA THR A 430 8.76 -17.11 -42.87
C THR A 430 9.53 -16.98 -41.58
N ASP A 431 9.85 -18.11 -40.94
CA ASP A 431 10.76 -18.16 -39.80
C ASP A 431 11.65 -19.40 -39.88
N THR A 432 12.85 -19.34 -39.31
CA THR A 432 13.93 -20.30 -39.58
C THR A 432 14.68 -20.72 -38.33
N ILE A 433 14.93 -22.02 -38.20
CA ILE A 433 15.79 -22.63 -37.17
C ILE A 433 16.87 -23.51 -37.81
N SER A 434 17.94 -23.76 -37.06
CA SER A 434 19.01 -24.67 -37.48
C SER A 434 18.97 -25.98 -36.68
N SER A 435 19.52 -27.04 -37.26
CA SER A 435 19.76 -28.30 -36.57
C SER A 435 21.15 -28.37 -35.93
N ASN A 436 21.35 -29.37 -35.07
CA ASN A 436 22.70 -29.85 -34.79
C ASN A 436 23.40 -30.32 -36.08
N ALA A 437 24.74 -30.30 -36.08
CA ALA A 437 25.52 -30.92 -37.15
C ALA A 437 25.50 -32.45 -37.00
N VAL A 438 25.57 -33.15 -38.12
CA VAL A 438 25.64 -34.62 -38.19
C VAL A 438 26.73 -35.09 -39.14
N THR A 439 27.28 -36.26 -38.87
CA THR A 439 28.32 -36.87 -39.70
C THR A 439 27.89 -38.28 -40.10
N PRO A 440 27.31 -38.48 -41.29
CA PRO A 440 26.94 -39.80 -41.79
C PRO A 440 28.09 -40.80 -41.69
N GLY A 441 27.76 -42.04 -41.34
CA GLY A 441 28.75 -43.06 -41.03
C GLY A 441 28.18 -44.47 -41.10
N PRO A 442 29.04 -45.48 -41.26
CA PRO A 442 28.62 -46.86 -41.08
C PRO A 442 28.24 -47.10 -39.62
N PRO A 443 27.20 -47.92 -39.36
CA PRO A 443 26.74 -48.19 -38.01
C PRO A 443 27.77 -49.01 -37.21
N CYS A 444 27.71 -48.91 -35.89
CA CYS A 444 28.49 -49.77 -35.01
C CYS A 444 28.06 -51.24 -35.17
N ALA A 445 29.03 -52.14 -35.33
CA ALA A 445 28.79 -53.55 -35.67
C ALA A 445 28.78 -54.48 -34.44
N MET A 446 29.52 -54.13 -33.39
CA MET A 446 29.57 -54.89 -32.13
C MET A 446 29.75 -53.95 -30.95
N ALA A 447 29.26 -54.33 -29.77
CA ALA A 447 29.57 -53.68 -28.50
C ALA A 447 29.97 -54.72 -27.43
N SER A 448 30.87 -54.34 -26.53
CA SER A 448 31.30 -55.16 -25.40
C SER A 448 31.50 -54.32 -24.14
N LEU A 449 31.44 -54.98 -22.98
CA LEU A 449 31.53 -54.38 -21.64
C LEU A 449 32.53 -55.11 -20.76
N SER A 450 33.19 -54.36 -19.89
CA SER A 450 34.03 -54.86 -18.79
C SER A 450 33.74 -54.08 -17.51
N ALA A 451 33.99 -54.68 -16.34
CA ALA A 451 33.73 -54.08 -15.04
C ALA A 451 34.97 -54.15 -14.12
N SER A 452 35.21 -53.08 -13.36
CA SER A 452 36.29 -52.98 -12.37
C SER A 452 35.78 -52.33 -11.07
N PRO A 453 35.89 -53.00 -9.91
CA PRO A 453 36.34 -54.38 -9.72
C PRO A 453 35.40 -55.39 -10.40
N ALA A 454 35.86 -56.63 -10.56
CA ALA A 454 35.05 -57.69 -11.14
C ALA A 454 33.94 -58.14 -10.18
N SER A 455 32.82 -58.59 -10.75
CA SER A 455 31.72 -59.23 -10.02
C SER A 455 32.21 -60.46 -9.24
N PRO A 456 31.70 -60.74 -8.03
CA PRO A 456 30.65 -60.00 -7.30
C PRO A 456 31.18 -58.88 -6.40
N GLN A 457 30.35 -57.89 -6.08
CA GLN A 457 30.64 -56.85 -5.08
C GLN A 457 29.41 -56.57 -4.21
N SER A 458 29.60 -56.10 -2.98
CA SER A 458 28.49 -55.64 -2.13
C SER A 458 27.81 -54.42 -2.73
N ALA A 459 26.50 -54.28 -2.52
CA ALA A 459 25.78 -53.05 -2.82
C ALA A 459 26.53 -51.84 -2.21
N GLY A 460 26.62 -50.75 -2.96
CA GLY A 460 27.34 -49.52 -2.57
C GLY A 460 28.86 -49.56 -2.79
N ALA A 461 29.43 -50.68 -3.25
CA ALA A 461 30.82 -50.68 -3.72
C ALA A 461 30.94 -49.90 -5.03
N PRO A 462 31.97 -49.04 -5.19
CA PRO A 462 32.17 -48.29 -6.44
C PRO A 462 32.62 -49.23 -7.57
N VAL A 463 31.78 -49.40 -8.60
CA VAL A 463 32.08 -50.24 -9.77
C VAL A 463 32.13 -49.38 -11.03
N ARG A 464 33.22 -49.46 -11.80
CA ARG A 464 33.33 -48.80 -13.10
C ARG A 464 33.12 -49.78 -14.24
N PHE A 465 32.12 -49.54 -15.08
CA PHE A 465 31.94 -50.22 -16.35
C PHE A 465 32.66 -49.47 -17.46
N THR A 466 33.32 -50.21 -18.34
CA THR A 466 34.01 -49.66 -19.53
C THR A 466 33.57 -50.42 -20.77
N ALA A 467 33.06 -49.69 -21.75
CA ALA A 467 32.55 -50.19 -23.01
C ALA A 467 33.56 -50.06 -24.16
N SER A 468 33.41 -50.93 -25.16
CA SER A 468 34.12 -50.80 -26.44
C SER A 468 33.26 -51.27 -27.61
N SER A 469 33.52 -50.76 -28.82
CA SER A 469 32.76 -51.07 -30.04
C SER A 469 33.66 -51.08 -31.28
N SER A 470 33.18 -51.66 -32.38
CA SER A 470 33.86 -51.74 -33.69
C SER A 470 32.87 -51.49 -34.84
N GLY A 471 33.38 -51.21 -36.05
CA GLY A 471 32.56 -51.00 -37.26
C GLY A 471 32.23 -49.54 -37.57
N CYS A 472 32.09 -48.71 -36.53
CA CYS A 472 31.88 -47.27 -36.60
C CYS A 472 33.13 -46.50 -36.15
N MET A 473 33.23 -45.22 -36.52
CA MET A 473 34.26 -44.31 -36.03
C MET A 473 33.73 -43.55 -34.80
N SER A 474 34.53 -43.47 -33.73
CA SER A 474 34.23 -42.71 -32.50
C SER A 474 32.88 -43.07 -31.83
N PRO A 475 32.63 -44.35 -31.51
CA PRO A 475 31.37 -44.78 -30.88
C PRO A 475 31.02 -43.99 -29.61
N GLN A 476 29.73 -43.68 -29.45
CA GLN A 476 29.15 -43.21 -28.19
C GLN A 476 28.37 -44.33 -27.52
N TYR A 477 28.30 -44.28 -26.19
CA TYR A 477 27.78 -45.38 -25.39
C TYR A 477 26.70 -44.93 -24.41
N GLU A 478 25.63 -45.71 -24.34
CA GLU A 478 24.55 -45.54 -23.39
C GLU A 478 24.45 -46.80 -22.52
N PHE A 479 24.41 -46.63 -21.20
CA PHE A 479 24.49 -47.72 -20.23
C PHE A 479 23.15 -47.95 -19.55
N TRP A 480 22.76 -49.21 -19.45
CA TRP A 480 21.49 -49.66 -18.92
C TRP A 480 21.72 -50.75 -17.88
N VAL A 481 20.91 -50.73 -16.82
CA VAL A 481 20.71 -51.89 -15.93
C VAL A 481 19.37 -52.50 -16.28
N LEU A 482 19.39 -53.74 -16.73
CA LEU A 482 18.18 -54.51 -17.01
C LEU A 482 17.83 -55.29 -15.74
N ASP A 483 16.75 -54.89 -15.08
CA ASP A 483 16.22 -55.57 -13.91
C ASP A 483 14.85 -56.22 -14.23
N PRO A 484 14.38 -57.20 -13.44
CA PRO A 484 13.09 -57.88 -13.69
C PRO A 484 11.86 -56.97 -13.59
N ASN A 485 11.97 -55.80 -12.97
CA ASN A 485 10.90 -54.82 -12.76
C ASN A 485 10.92 -53.69 -13.81
N GLY A 486 11.95 -53.64 -14.66
CA GLY A 486 12.08 -52.70 -15.76
C GLY A 486 13.53 -52.40 -16.12
N ASN A 487 13.75 -51.95 -17.36
CA ASN A 487 15.08 -51.50 -17.79
C ASN A 487 15.30 -50.06 -17.30
N LYS A 488 16.43 -49.80 -16.64
CA LYS A 488 16.80 -48.48 -16.15
C LYS A 488 17.98 -47.92 -16.93
N LEU A 489 17.79 -46.76 -17.56
CA LEU A 489 18.88 -45.99 -18.13
C LEU A 489 19.77 -45.47 -17.00
N GLN A 490 21.09 -45.60 -17.13
CA GLN A 490 22.06 -45.16 -16.12
C GLN A 490 22.97 -44.05 -16.61
N GLN A 491 23.33 -44.09 -17.89
CA GLN A 491 24.08 -43.02 -18.54
C GLN A 491 23.57 -42.89 -19.98
N PRO A 492 23.11 -41.71 -20.43
CA PRO A 492 22.75 -41.47 -21.84
C PRO A 492 23.98 -41.62 -22.77
N PHE A 493 23.77 -41.64 -24.08
CA PHE A 493 24.86 -41.70 -25.07
C PHE A 493 25.96 -40.68 -24.80
N GLY A 494 27.18 -41.19 -24.53
CA GLY A 494 28.32 -40.38 -24.18
C GLY A 494 29.63 -41.17 -24.20
N GLY A 495 30.49 -40.88 -23.22
CA GLY A 495 31.80 -41.52 -23.07
C GLY A 495 31.70 -43.02 -22.80
N ASN A 496 32.83 -43.72 -22.94
CA ASN A 496 32.90 -45.18 -22.88
C ASN A 496 32.93 -45.76 -21.46
N GLY A 497 32.69 -44.99 -20.40
CA GLY A 497 32.75 -45.51 -19.05
C GLY A 497 31.76 -44.85 -18.11
N TRP A 498 31.14 -45.69 -17.28
CA TRP A 498 30.10 -45.33 -16.32
C TRP A 498 30.45 -45.90 -14.94
N ASN A 499 30.34 -45.08 -13.88
CA ASN A 499 30.47 -45.54 -12.50
C ASN A 499 29.08 -45.90 -11.97
N TRP A 500 28.89 -47.16 -11.59
CA TRP A 500 27.63 -47.68 -11.08
C TRP A 500 27.54 -47.48 -9.58
N ASP A 501 26.54 -46.69 -9.18
CA ASP A 501 26.01 -46.75 -7.83
C ASP A 501 25.07 -47.96 -7.68
N SER A 502 25.60 -49.01 -7.06
CA SER A 502 24.88 -50.24 -6.79
C SER A 502 24.12 -50.21 -5.46
N TYR A 503 24.17 -49.12 -4.68
CA TYR A 503 23.63 -49.05 -3.32
C TYR A 503 22.13 -49.39 -3.25
N HIS A 504 21.35 -48.85 -4.18
CA HIS A 504 19.90 -49.03 -4.22
C HIS A 504 19.44 -50.35 -4.87
N TYR A 505 20.37 -51.21 -5.29
CA TYR A 505 20.06 -52.47 -5.95
C TYR A 505 20.03 -53.61 -4.92
N ALA A 506 18.91 -54.34 -4.89
CA ALA A 506 18.79 -55.52 -4.02
C ALA A 506 19.87 -56.56 -4.35
N PRO A 507 20.30 -57.39 -3.38
CA PRO A 507 21.25 -58.46 -3.65
C PRO A 507 20.71 -59.39 -4.73
N GLY A 508 21.48 -59.59 -5.79
CA GLY A 508 21.01 -60.26 -7.01
C GLY A 508 21.98 -60.14 -8.17
N THR A 509 21.66 -60.82 -9.27
CA THR A 509 22.43 -60.70 -10.51
C THR A 509 21.66 -59.81 -11.49
N TYR A 510 22.32 -58.77 -11.97
CA TYR A 510 21.78 -57.79 -12.90
C TYR A 510 22.45 -57.96 -14.26
N THR A 511 21.68 -57.76 -15.33
CA THR A 511 22.26 -57.66 -16.68
C THR A 511 22.57 -56.20 -16.95
N ILE A 512 23.85 -55.90 -17.12
CA ILE A 512 24.34 -54.58 -17.52
C ILE A 512 24.46 -54.59 -19.03
N ARG A 513 23.74 -53.67 -19.68
CA ARG A 513 23.73 -53.52 -21.13
C ARG A 513 24.38 -52.21 -21.51
N VAL A 514 25.18 -52.22 -22.58
CA VAL A 514 25.62 -51.02 -23.26
C VAL A 514 25.05 -51.00 -24.66
N TRP A 515 24.50 -49.86 -25.06
CA TRP A 515 24.21 -49.54 -26.44
C TRP A 515 25.40 -48.78 -27.03
N ALA A 516 25.77 -49.09 -28.26
CA ALA A 516 26.80 -48.35 -28.98
C ALA A 516 26.25 -47.87 -30.32
N ASN A 517 26.38 -46.56 -30.54
CA ASN A 517 25.97 -45.88 -31.76
C ASN A 517 27.14 -45.06 -32.30
N HIS A 518 27.19 -44.86 -33.61
CA HIS A 518 28.06 -43.82 -34.16
C HIS A 518 27.62 -42.43 -33.65
N PRO A 519 28.52 -41.43 -33.65
CA PRO A 519 28.17 -40.07 -33.25
C PRO A 519 27.01 -39.51 -34.08
N THR A 520 25.98 -38.97 -33.43
CA THR A 520 24.80 -38.35 -34.06
C THR A 520 23.79 -39.31 -34.71
N ALA A 521 23.89 -40.62 -34.48
CA ALA A 521 22.78 -41.54 -34.81
C ALA A 521 21.52 -41.18 -34.02
N ASP A 522 20.37 -41.71 -34.44
CA ASP A 522 19.13 -41.62 -33.65
C ASP A 522 19.33 -42.34 -32.30
N PRO A 523 19.29 -41.62 -31.16
CA PRO A 523 19.55 -42.21 -29.85
C PRO A 523 18.37 -43.07 -29.34
N SER A 524 17.21 -43.04 -30.00
CA SER A 524 16.05 -43.83 -29.57
C SER A 524 16.23 -45.34 -29.79
N VAL A 525 17.21 -45.73 -30.60
CA VAL A 525 17.50 -47.13 -30.94
C VAL A 525 19.02 -47.40 -30.98
N PRO A 526 19.50 -48.55 -30.48
CA PRO A 526 20.90 -48.91 -30.62
C PRO A 526 21.21 -49.45 -32.01
N GLU A 527 22.37 -49.11 -32.56
CA GLU A 527 22.94 -49.78 -33.73
C GLU A 527 23.42 -51.20 -33.36
N THR A 528 24.04 -51.32 -32.19
CA THR A 528 24.42 -52.59 -31.57
C THR A 528 24.41 -52.46 -30.05
N TYR A 529 24.30 -53.59 -29.35
CA TYR A 529 24.42 -53.63 -27.89
C TYR A 529 25.31 -54.79 -27.43
N GLY A 530 25.77 -54.72 -26.19
CA GLY A 530 26.51 -55.78 -25.53
C GLY A 530 26.09 -55.89 -24.06
N ASP A 531 26.06 -57.11 -23.54
CA ASP A 531 25.56 -57.41 -22.19
C ASP A 531 26.63 -58.14 -21.36
N ILE A 532 26.69 -57.84 -20.06
CA ILE A 532 27.37 -58.68 -19.06
C ILE A 532 26.47 -58.85 -17.83
N ASN A 533 26.62 -59.97 -17.12
CA ASN A 533 25.95 -60.17 -15.84
C ASN A 533 26.86 -59.70 -14.70
N TYR A 534 26.31 -58.96 -13.75
CA TYR A 534 27.02 -58.48 -12.57
C TYR A 534 26.23 -58.80 -11.29
N THR A 535 26.87 -59.44 -10.33
CA THR A 535 26.24 -59.87 -9.07
C THR A 535 26.53 -58.86 -7.96
N VAL A 536 25.46 -58.28 -7.42
CA VAL A 536 25.45 -57.43 -6.23
C VAL A 536 25.17 -58.31 -5.00
N THR A 537 26.02 -58.27 -4.00
CA THR A 537 25.83 -58.94 -2.70
C THR A 537 25.28 -57.97 -1.66
N ALA A 538 24.91 -58.45 -0.47
CA ALA A 538 24.33 -57.62 0.59
C ALA A 538 25.20 -56.41 0.93
N PHE A 539 24.57 -55.24 1.07
CA PHE A 539 25.19 -54.02 1.58
C PHE A 539 25.84 -54.28 2.95
N SER A 540 27.02 -53.70 3.17
CA SER A 540 27.72 -53.80 4.46
C SER A 540 28.09 -52.43 5.00
N MET A 541 27.46 -52.04 6.12
CA MET A 541 27.80 -50.82 6.86
C MET A 541 29.23 -50.82 7.42
N SER A 542 29.92 -51.96 7.43
CA SER A 542 31.29 -52.05 7.95
C SER A 542 32.30 -51.18 7.21
N HIS A 543 32.02 -50.80 5.96
CA HIS A 543 32.90 -49.96 5.15
C HIS A 543 32.76 -48.46 5.46
N TRP A 544 31.60 -48.05 5.97
CA TRP A 544 31.25 -46.66 6.23
C TRP A 544 31.14 -46.44 7.74
N GLN A 545 32.26 -46.05 8.37
CA GLN A 545 32.33 -45.87 9.82
C GLN A 545 32.89 -44.50 10.19
N ALA A 546 32.23 -43.81 11.12
CA ALA A 546 32.64 -42.51 11.63
C ALA A 546 32.97 -42.54 13.13
N GLY A 547 33.97 -41.75 13.53
CA GLY A 547 34.25 -41.40 14.92
C GLY A 547 34.10 -39.90 15.15
N TYR A 548 33.70 -39.49 16.36
CA TYR A 548 33.38 -38.09 16.68
C TYR A 548 34.11 -37.59 17.94
N THR A 549 34.36 -36.29 18.00
CA THR A 549 34.81 -35.59 19.23
C THR A 549 34.00 -34.30 19.41
N MET A 550 33.25 -34.21 20.52
CA MET A 550 32.29 -33.14 20.85
C MET A 550 32.56 -32.48 22.22
N THR A 551 33.82 -32.23 22.56
CA THR A 551 34.23 -31.78 23.91
C THR A 551 33.92 -30.32 24.24
N GLY A 552 33.58 -29.49 23.24
CA GLY A 552 33.33 -28.04 23.40
C GLY A 552 31.86 -27.64 23.25
N VAL A 553 30.93 -28.60 23.27
CA VAL A 553 29.52 -28.36 22.98
C VAL A 553 28.79 -27.74 24.19
N PRO A 554 28.07 -26.61 24.01
CA PRO A 554 27.30 -26.01 25.08
C PRO A 554 26.19 -26.93 25.60
N THR A 555 26.05 -27.03 26.92
CA THR A 555 25.04 -27.90 27.56
C THR A 555 23.80 -27.15 28.03
N ASN A 556 23.81 -25.81 28.00
CA ASN A 556 22.67 -24.98 28.38
C ASN A 556 22.33 -24.04 27.23
N TRP A 557 21.04 -24.02 26.87
CA TRP A 557 20.50 -23.31 25.73
C TRP A 557 19.20 -22.62 26.12
N VAL A 558 18.89 -21.53 25.44
CA VAL A 558 17.56 -20.90 25.46
C VAL A 558 16.86 -21.23 24.15
N GLN A 559 15.56 -21.47 24.18
CA GLN A 559 14.74 -21.71 22.98
C GLN A 559 15.07 -20.69 21.86
N GLY A 560 15.39 -21.17 20.66
CA GLY A 560 15.73 -20.33 19.51
C GLY A 560 17.09 -19.63 19.57
N GLN A 561 17.90 -19.85 20.61
CA GLN A 561 19.27 -19.33 20.68
C GLN A 561 20.18 -20.09 19.71
N SER A 562 20.98 -19.35 18.92
CA SER A 562 22.09 -19.93 18.16
C SER A 562 23.40 -19.88 18.95
N GLN A 563 24.18 -20.96 18.92
CA GLN A 563 25.53 -20.99 19.48
C GLN A 563 26.52 -21.61 18.49
N THR A 564 27.78 -21.18 18.58
CA THR A 564 28.86 -21.67 17.72
C THR A 564 29.81 -22.55 18.53
N PHE A 565 30.12 -23.74 18.01
CA PHE A 565 31.05 -24.70 18.62
C PHE A 565 31.75 -25.53 17.55
N SER A 566 32.68 -26.40 17.97
CA SER A 566 33.43 -27.25 17.03
C SER A 566 33.08 -28.72 17.18
N VAL A 567 33.00 -29.42 16.05
CA VAL A 567 32.81 -30.87 15.96
C VAL A 567 33.93 -31.44 15.11
N THR A 568 34.63 -32.45 15.63
CA THR A 568 35.64 -33.19 14.84
C THR A 568 35.10 -34.56 14.46
N VAL A 569 35.15 -34.89 13.18
CA VAL A 569 34.74 -36.19 12.63
C VAL A 569 35.94 -36.91 12.05
N THR A 570 35.98 -38.23 12.16
CA THR A 570 37.09 -39.09 11.71
C THR A 570 36.53 -40.23 10.86
N ASN A 571 37.08 -40.43 9.67
CA ASN A 571 36.77 -41.58 8.84
C ASN A 571 37.48 -42.83 9.39
N THR A 572 36.75 -43.71 10.05
CA THR A 572 37.26 -44.99 10.58
C THR A 572 36.90 -46.18 9.69
N GLY A 573 36.27 -45.93 8.53
CA GLY A 573 35.99 -46.91 7.49
C GLY A 573 37.18 -47.14 6.55
N ASP A 574 36.92 -47.82 5.43
CA ASP A 574 37.92 -48.13 4.40
C ASP A 574 37.60 -47.52 3.02
N VAL A 575 36.53 -46.72 2.93
CA VAL A 575 36.16 -45.95 1.74
C VAL A 575 36.38 -44.46 1.97
N THR A 576 36.72 -43.73 0.91
CA THR A 576 36.86 -42.26 0.94
C THR A 576 35.49 -41.61 0.96
N TRP A 577 35.31 -40.59 1.80
CA TRP A 577 34.07 -39.81 1.87
C TRP A 577 34.13 -38.66 0.85
N PRO A 578 33.27 -38.63 -0.17
CA PRO A 578 33.19 -37.50 -1.08
C PRO A 578 32.57 -36.30 -0.36
N SER A 579 33.13 -35.11 -0.56
CA SER A 579 32.62 -33.84 0.01
C SER A 579 31.74 -33.04 -0.96
N THR A 580 31.64 -33.47 -2.22
CA THR A 580 30.89 -32.77 -3.27
C THR A 580 30.30 -33.77 -4.27
N GLY A 581 29.22 -33.36 -4.94
CA GLY A 581 28.52 -34.15 -5.96
C GLY A 581 27.56 -35.16 -5.35
N PHE A 582 26.63 -35.70 -6.15
CA PHE A 582 25.55 -36.58 -5.68
C PHE A 582 26.05 -37.73 -4.78
N GLY A 583 25.51 -37.80 -3.56
CA GLY A 583 25.94 -38.75 -2.54
C GLY A 583 27.14 -38.25 -1.73
N GLU A 584 27.30 -36.92 -1.63
CA GLU A 584 28.27 -36.30 -0.73
C GLU A 584 28.02 -36.72 0.73
N VAL A 585 29.07 -36.68 1.54
CA VAL A 585 29.01 -37.02 2.95
C VAL A 585 29.07 -35.73 3.76
N ASP A 586 28.05 -35.52 4.60
CA ASP A 586 27.87 -34.33 5.41
C ASP A 586 27.78 -34.68 6.90
N LEU A 587 28.14 -33.73 7.75
CA LEU A 587 27.90 -33.80 9.18
C LEU A 587 26.52 -33.22 9.48
N ASP A 588 25.58 -34.03 9.94
CA ASP A 588 24.33 -33.51 10.50
C ASP A 588 24.46 -33.25 12.00
N LEU A 589 23.80 -32.18 12.43
CA LEU A 589 23.53 -31.91 13.84
C LEU A 589 22.03 -31.78 14.04
N HIS A 590 21.53 -32.45 15.08
CA HIS A 590 20.12 -32.40 15.47
C HIS A 590 19.94 -32.36 16.98
N PHE A 591 18.96 -31.59 17.44
CA PHE A 591 18.40 -31.80 18.78
C PHE A 591 17.35 -32.91 18.73
N ALA A 592 17.36 -33.81 19.70
CA ALA A 592 16.41 -34.90 19.82
C ALA A 592 15.94 -35.11 21.26
N THR A 593 14.73 -35.62 21.45
CA THR A 593 14.19 -35.93 22.78
C THR A 593 14.89 -37.10 23.47
N SER A 594 15.59 -37.94 22.71
CA SER A 594 16.41 -39.05 23.20
C SER A 594 17.50 -39.39 22.19
N ALA A 595 18.65 -39.83 22.66
CA ALA A 595 19.75 -40.27 21.79
C ALA A 595 19.37 -41.48 20.92
N GLY A 596 19.96 -41.60 19.75
CA GLY A 596 19.86 -42.78 18.89
C GLY A 596 20.10 -42.57 17.40
N GLY A 597 20.59 -41.38 17.02
CA GLY A 597 20.85 -41.04 15.62
C GLY A 597 19.60 -41.18 14.75
N ALA A 598 19.81 -41.46 13.47
CA ALA A 598 18.77 -41.43 12.44
C ALA A 598 17.74 -42.55 12.56
N ALA A 599 18.10 -43.66 13.22
CA ALA A 599 17.15 -44.71 13.59
C ALA A 599 16.02 -44.17 14.50
N ASN A 600 16.29 -43.09 15.24
CA ASN A 600 15.35 -42.38 16.10
C ASN A 600 14.95 -41.00 15.53
N SER A 601 15.01 -40.80 14.21
CA SER A 601 14.68 -39.52 13.55
C SER A 601 13.29 -38.96 13.87
N GLY A 602 12.32 -39.81 14.21
CA GLY A 602 11.01 -39.36 14.70
C GLY A 602 11.05 -38.57 16.03
N ASN A 603 12.18 -38.60 16.75
CA ASN A 603 12.42 -37.85 17.98
C ASN A 603 13.20 -36.55 17.76
N TRP A 604 13.58 -36.26 16.51
CA TRP A 604 14.32 -35.04 16.17
C TRP A 604 13.42 -33.82 16.24
N LEU A 605 13.95 -32.75 16.82
CA LEU A 605 13.29 -31.47 17.04
C LEU A 605 13.70 -30.46 15.97
N ASN A 606 14.93 -30.58 15.48
CA ASN A 606 15.48 -29.89 14.32
C ASN A 606 16.70 -30.67 13.81
N SER A 607 17.14 -30.40 12.57
CA SER A 607 18.31 -31.04 11.95
C SER A 607 18.90 -30.08 10.92
N VAL A 608 20.22 -30.02 10.85
CA VAL A 608 20.98 -29.27 9.83
C VAL A 608 22.23 -30.07 9.45
N ALA A 609 22.38 -30.33 8.15
CA ALA A 609 23.58 -30.88 7.55
C ALA A 609 24.62 -29.79 7.23
N TYR A 610 25.89 -30.09 7.48
CA TYR A 610 27.05 -29.23 7.24
C TYR A 610 28.02 -29.95 6.31
N GLN A 611 28.29 -29.31 5.18
CA GLN A 611 29.23 -29.82 4.19
C GLN A 611 30.65 -29.95 4.75
N LEU A 612 31.30 -31.06 4.41
CA LEU A 612 32.71 -31.26 4.70
C LEU A 612 33.58 -30.33 3.83
N PRO A 613 34.67 -29.76 4.36
CA PRO A 613 35.53 -28.84 3.61
C PRO A 613 36.37 -29.50 2.51
N GLY A 614 36.31 -30.83 2.38
CA GLY A 614 37.03 -31.63 1.39
C GLY A 614 36.87 -33.13 1.65
N ASP A 615 37.26 -33.95 0.66
CA ASP A 615 37.13 -35.41 0.75
C ASP A 615 37.93 -35.97 1.92
N VAL A 616 37.35 -36.92 2.65
CA VAL A 616 37.97 -37.50 3.86
C VAL A 616 38.38 -38.94 3.57
N ASN A 617 39.68 -39.15 3.35
CA ASN A 617 40.27 -40.47 3.16
C ASN A 617 40.16 -41.35 4.43
N PRO A 618 40.20 -42.68 4.29
CA PRO A 618 40.28 -43.60 5.42
C PRO A 618 41.38 -43.22 6.43
N GLY A 619 41.02 -43.11 7.70
CA GLY A 619 41.90 -42.72 8.81
C GLY A 619 42.12 -41.22 9.00
N ALA A 620 41.58 -40.36 8.12
CA ALA A 620 41.70 -38.90 8.26
C ALA A 620 40.59 -38.30 9.16
N SER A 621 40.87 -37.13 9.74
CA SER A 621 39.92 -36.36 10.56
C SER A 621 39.76 -34.93 10.03
N VAL A 622 38.59 -34.34 10.27
CA VAL A 622 38.28 -32.95 9.93
C VAL A 622 37.49 -32.29 11.05
N THR A 623 37.78 -31.01 11.33
CA THR A 623 37.10 -30.22 12.37
C THR A 623 36.27 -29.12 11.73
N LEU A 624 34.98 -29.11 12.02
CA LEU A 624 34.03 -28.09 11.57
C LEU A 624 33.74 -27.11 12.70
N SER A 625 33.66 -25.82 12.36
CA SER A 625 33.10 -24.77 13.22
C SER A 625 31.66 -24.54 12.78
N VAL A 626 30.71 -24.92 13.62
CA VAL A 626 29.28 -24.97 13.30
C VAL A 626 28.51 -23.97 14.15
N THR A 627 27.54 -23.28 13.56
CA THR A 627 26.59 -22.42 14.28
C THR A 627 25.22 -23.07 14.21
N PHE A 628 24.73 -23.56 15.33
CA PHE A 628 23.48 -24.32 15.39
C PHE A 628 22.50 -23.68 16.38
N SER A 629 21.19 -23.83 16.12
CA SER A 629 20.13 -23.17 16.87
C SER A 629 19.31 -24.14 17.69
N ALA A 630 18.98 -23.78 18.93
CA ALA A 630 18.09 -24.56 19.77
C ALA A 630 16.66 -24.61 19.19
N PRO A 631 15.94 -25.73 19.35
CA PRO A 631 14.58 -25.88 18.84
C PRO A 631 13.58 -24.98 19.58
N SER A 632 12.34 -24.97 19.10
CA SER A 632 11.24 -24.23 19.70
C SER A 632 10.61 -24.91 20.94
N SER A 633 11.14 -26.05 21.37
CA SER A 633 10.70 -26.77 22.57
C SER A 633 11.74 -26.66 23.68
N SER A 634 11.30 -26.57 24.93
CA SER A 634 12.16 -26.59 26.11
C SER A 634 12.14 -27.96 26.80
N GLY A 635 13.14 -28.20 27.64
CA GLY A 635 13.33 -29.43 28.42
C GLY A 635 14.74 -30.01 28.29
N PRO A 636 15.03 -31.10 29.03
CA PRO A 636 16.21 -31.92 28.80
C PRO A 636 16.09 -32.61 27.43
N MET A 637 17.16 -32.56 26.66
CA MET A 637 17.25 -33.16 25.33
C MET A 637 18.69 -33.55 25.01
N VAL A 638 18.93 -34.06 23.80
CA VAL A 638 20.25 -34.47 23.33
C VAL A 638 20.57 -33.70 22.05
N LEU A 639 21.76 -33.11 21.98
CA LEU A 639 22.34 -32.65 20.73
C LEU A 639 23.24 -33.77 20.20
N GLU A 640 22.92 -34.30 19.03
CA GLU A 640 23.65 -35.41 18.42
C GLU A 640 24.35 -34.96 17.15
N ALA A 641 25.55 -35.51 16.93
CA ALA A 641 26.26 -35.47 15.67
C ALA A 641 26.20 -36.83 14.99
N GLU A 642 25.86 -36.84 13.71
CA GLU A 642 25.82 -38.06 12.90
C GLU A 642 26.20 -37.74 11.45
N MET A 643 26.99 -38.60 10.83
CA MET A 643 27.31 -38.47 9.42
C MET A 643 26.15 -39.01 8.58
N ILE A 644 25.80 -38.27 7.53
CA ILE A 644 24.89 -38.70 6.47
C ILE A 644 25.69 -38.82 5.17
N LYS A 645 25.44 -39.87 4.41
CA LYS A 645 25.72 -39.87 2.97
C LYS A 645 24.44 -39.46 2.27
N GLU A 646 24.44 -38.24 1.74
CA GLU A 646 23.25 -37.57 1.22
C GLU A 646 22.51 -38.45 0.21
N HIS A 647 21.18 -38.45 0.30
CA HIS A 647 20.28 -39.27 -0.51
C HIS A 647 20.42 -40.80 -0.42
N GLU A 648 21.37 -41.32 0.36
CA GLU A 648 21.60 -42.77 0.48
C GLU A 648 21.30 -43.30 1.88
N PHE A 649 22.12 -42.97 2.88
CA PHE A 649 21.98 -43.50 4.23
C PHE A 649 22.67 -42.68 5.31
N TRP A 650 22.20 -42.90 6.53
CA TRP A 650 22.82 -42.43 7.76
C TRP A 650 23.83 -43.44 8.29
N TYR A 651 24.92 -42.94 8.87
CA TYR A 651 25.91 -43.78 9.51
C TYR A 651 25.33 -44.44 10.76
N GLN A 652 25.90 -45.56 11.21
CA GLN A 652 25.43 -46.27 12.42
C GLN A 652 26.18 -45.83 13.68
N GLN A 653 27.01 -44.80 13.57
CA GLN A 653 27.73 -44.21 14.68
C GLN A 653 27.26 -42.76 14.81
N TRP A 654 26.93 -42.36 16.03
CA TRP A 654 26.56 -40.99 16.37
C TRP A 654 27.20 -40.62 17.72
N ALA A 655 27.23 -39.33 18.02
CA ALA A 655 27.76 -38.83 19.28
C ALA A 655 26.74 -37.91 19.98
N PRO A 656 26.15 -38.37 21.10
CA PRO A 656 25.20 -37.57 21.87
C PRO A 656 25.87 -36.68 22.91
N VAL A 657 25.36 -35.46 23.07
CA VAL A 657 25.65 -34.56 24.19
C VAL A 657 24.33 -34.20 24.87
N ASN A 658 24.20 -34.51 26.17
CA ASN A 658 23.02 -34.10 26.94
C ASN A 658 23.02 -32.59 27.13
N VAL A 659 21.91 -31.95 26.78
CA VAL A 659 21.73 -30.51 26.84
C VAL A 659 20.38 -30.16 27.49
N MET A 660 20.27 -28.93 27.95
CA MET A 660 19.08 -28.42 28.61
C MET A 660 18.66 -27.13 27.90
N VAL A 661 17.49 -27.15 27.24
CA VAL A 661 16.88 -25.97 26.62
C VAL A 661 15.84 -25.42 27.58
N VAL A 662 15.98 -24.17 28.02
CA VAL A 662 14.95 -23.52 28.83
C VAL A 662 14.02 -22.67 27.98
N ASP A 663 12.77 -22.52 28.46
CA ASP A 663 11.85 -21.53 27.94
C ASP A 663 12.48 -20.12 28.03
N PRO A 664 12.13 -19.22 27.09
CA PRO A 664 12.52 -17.83 27.18
C PRO A 664 11.78 -17.20 28.36
N VAL A 665 12.52 -16.85 29.41
CA VAL A 665 12.01 -16.05 30.52
C VAL A 665 11.93 -14.62 30.02
N ARG A 666 10.73 -14.04 30.02
CA ARG A 666 10.44 -12.68 29.52
C ARG A 666 10.00 -11.79 30.68
N THR A 667 10.92 -11.51 31.59
CA THR A 667 10.62 -10.75 32.80
C THR A 667 11.46 -9.48 32.91
N ALA A 668 10.84 -8.43 33.46
CA ALA A 668 11.48 -7.17 33.78
C ALA A 668 11.15 -6.75 35.23
N SER A 669 11.98 -5.89 35.81
CA SER A 669 11.63 -5.16 37.04
C SER A 669 12.01 -3.69 36.91
N TYR A 670 11.32 -2.82 37.64
CA TYR A 670 11.40 -1.37 37.48
C TYR A 670 11.61 -0.69 38.84
N ASP A 671 12.39 0.38 38.85
CA ASP A 671 12.50 1.31 39.99
C ASP A 671 11.83 2.64 39.63
N LEU A 672 10.64 2.86 40.19
CA LEU A 672 9.88 4.11 40.05
C LEU A 672 10.06 5.07 41.22
N SER A 673 11.04 4.85 42.12
CA SER A 673 11.25 5.68 43.31
C SER A 673 11.56 7.16 43.01
N LYS A 674 11.93 7.47 41.76
CA LYS A 674 12.24 8.82 41.28
C LYS A 674 11.12 9.47 40.47
N VAL A 675 9.99 8.78 40.27
CA VAL A 675 8.81 9.36 39.60
C VAL A 675 8.20 10.46 40.49
N PRO A 676 7.96 11.67 39.95
CA PRO A 676 7.27 12.72 40.69
C PRO A 676 5.87 12.26 41.13
N THR A 677 5.50 12.55 42.39
CA THR A 677 4.17 12.20 42.92
C THR A 677 3.13 13.31 42.72
N THR A 678 3.56 14.49 42.27
CA THR A 678 2.69 15.63 42.00
C THR A 678 2.94 16.17 40.60
N TRP A 679 1.85 16.47 39.91
CA TRP A 679 1.86 16.90 38.51
C TRP A 679 0.84 18.00 38.26
N VAL A 680 1.01 18.69 37.16
CA VAL A 680 0.03 19.62 36.59
C VAL A 680 -0.39 19.06 35.23
N ALA A 681 -1.69 18.99 34.97
CA ALA A 681 -2.22 18.50 33.71
C ALA A 681 -1.59 19.24 32.52
N GLY A 682 -1.05 18.49 31.55
CA GLY A 682 -0.38 19.05 30.37
C GLY A 682 1.06 19.53 30.58
N GLN A 683 1.65 19.37 31.78
CA GLN A 683 3.07 19.68 32.02
C GLN A 683 3.92 18.41 32.10
N SER A 684 5.00 18.36 31.31
CA SER A 684 5.99 17.29 31.36
C SER A 684 7.08 17.56 32.41
N GLN A 685 7.59 16.50 33.04
CA GLN A 685 8.74 16.55 33.94
C GLN A 685 9.80 15.57 33.44
N THR A 686 11.06 15.81 33.82
CA THR A 686 12.18 14.93 33.50
C THR A 686 12.68 14.20 34.74
N PHE A 687 12.79 12.87 34.68
CA PHE A 687 13.18 12.03 35.80
C PHE A 687 13.77 10.71 35.29
N PRO A 688 14.64 10.05 36.07
CA PRO A 688 15.20 8.75 35.70
C PRO A 688 14.26 7.60 36.09
N ILE A 689 14.22 6.56 35.26
CA ILE A 689 13.68 5.24 35.62
C ILE A 689 14.77 4.20 35.39
N THR A 690 14.99 3.32 36.36
CA THR A 690 15.88 2.17 36.18
C THR A 690 15.07 0.93 35.88
N VAL A 691 15.41 0.24 34.79
CA VAL A 691 14.84 -1.05 34.43
C VAL A 691 15.93 -2.12 34.52
N THR A 692 15.54 -3.30 35.00
CA THR A 692 16.43 -4.45 35.14
C THR A 692 15.90 -5.60 34.32
N ASN A 693 16.78 -6.17 33.50
CA ASN A 693 16.53 -7.37 32.75
C ASN A 693 16.60 -8.58 33.67
N THR A 694 15.45 -9.04 34.16
CA THR A 694 15.33 -10.28 34.95
C THR A 694 15.04 -11.50 34.07
N SER A 695 14.99 -11.29 32.76
CA SER A 695 14.78 -12.28 31.71
C SER A 695 16.05 -13.12 31.50
N ASN A 696 15.97 -14.21 30.75
CA ASN A 696 17.14 -15.01 30.36
C ASN A 696 17.67 -14.67 28.96
N GLN A 697 17.16 -13.59 28.35
CA GLN A 697 17.58 -13.12 27.04
C GLN A 697 18.22 -11.73 27.13
N THR A 698 19.15 -11.43 26.22
CA THR A 698 19.68 -10.06 26.08
C THR A 698 18.64 -9.18 25.40
N TRP A 699 18.34 -8.03 25.98
CA TRP A 699 17.50 -7.00 25.36
C TRP A 699 18.35 -6.18 24.40
N THR A 700 17.93 -6.12 23.14
CA THR A 700 18.56 -5.30 22.11
C THR A 700 17.96 -3.91 22.11
N SER A 701 18.78 -2.86 22.15
CA SER A 701 18.32 -1.46 22.20
C SER A 701 18.21 -0.78 20.84
N THR A 702 18.45 -1.50 19.75
CA THR A 702 18.38 -1.00 18.37
C THR A 702 17.92 -2.14 17.46
N GLY A 703 17.21 -1.85 16.37
CA GLY A 703 16.76 -2.85 15.40
C GLY A 703 15.36 -2.55 14.87
N TYR A 704 14.68 -3.59 14.39
CA TYR A 704 13.23 -3.59 14.13
C TYR A 704 12.44 -4.24 15.28
N SER A 705 13.11 -5.02 16.13
CA SER A 705 12.49 -5.74 17.26
C SER A 705 13.22 -5.43 18.57
N GLU A 706 13.64 -4.18 18.71
CA GLU A 706 14.24 -3.61 19.91
C GLU A 706 13.31 -3.69 21.13
N VAL A 707 13.89 -3.51 22.30
CA VAL A 707 13.17 -3.53 23.57
C VAL A 707 13.21 -2.12 24.16
N ASP A 708 12.04 -1.57 24.43
CA ASP A 708 11.82 -0.20 24.88
C ASP A 708 11.02 -0.14 26.19
N LEU A 709 11.17 0.97 26.91
CA LEU A 709 10.41 1.29 28.12
C LEU A 709 9.18 2.11 27.74
N ASP A 710 7.99 1.57 27.87
CA ASP A 710 6.75 2.34 27.75
C ASP A 710 6.32 2.91 29.11
N LEU A 711 5.85 4.15 29.07
CA LEU A 711 5.29 4.87 30.21
C LEU A 711 3.91 5.40 29.86
N HIS A 712 2.98 5.27 30.82
CA HIS A 712 1.62 5.77 30.66
C HIS A 712 1.03 6.25 31.98
N PHE A 713 0.20 7.30 31.89
CA PHE A 713 -0.76 7.61 32.95
C PHE A 713 -2.00 6.77 32.72
N THR A 714 -2.53 6.14 33.77
CA THR A 714 -3.68 5.24 33.67
C THR A 714 -4.69 5.47 34.79
N SER A 715 -5.95 5.20 34.47
CA SER A 715 -7.06 5.19 35.43
C SER A 715 -7.15 3.88 36.24
N ALA A 716 -6.53 2.81 35.75
CA ALA A 716 -6.44 1.51 36.42
C ALA A 716 -5.16 0.78 36.02
N THR A 717 -4.51 0.10 36.96
CA THR A 717 -3.32 -0.71 36.67
C THR A 717 -3.65 -1.88 35.74
N GLY A 718 -2.66 -2.40 35.03
CA GLY A 718 -2.80 -3.68 34.30
C GLY A 718 -1.87 -3.84 33.11
N GLY A 719 -0.97 -2.90 32.90
CA GLY A 719 -0.11 -2.82 31.73
C GLY A 719 -0.93 -2.86 30.45
N TYR A 720 -0.34 -3.46 29.43
CA TYR A 720 -0.90 -3.59 28.09
C TYR A 720 -2.25 -4.32 28.09
N THR A 721 -2.45 -5.27 29.01
CA THR A 721 -3.72 -6.01 29.10
C THR A 721 -4.92 -5.12 29.48
N ASN A 722 -4.66 -3.94 30.05
CA ASN A 722 -5.67 -2.95 30.41
C ASN A 722 -5.45 -1.62 29.66
N GLN A 723 -4.99 -1.68 28.41
CA GLN A 723 -4.71 -0.49 27.59
C GLN A 723 -5.91 0.47 27.46
N GLY A 724 -7.15 -0.03 27.55
CA GLY A 724 -8.34 0.83 27.56
C GLY A 724 -8.42 1.81 28.74
N ALA A 725 -7.63 1.62 29.79
CA ALA A 725 -7.54 2.51 30.94
C ALA A 725 -6.47 3.60 30.79
N TRP A 726 -5.61 3.51 29.76
CA TRP A 726 -4.50 4.43 29.52
C TRP A 726 -5.01 5.79 29.06
N LEU A 727 -4.47 6.84 29.66
CA LEU A 727 -4.79 8.24 29.36
C LEU A 727 -3.83 8.83 28.32
N ASN A 728 -2.59 8.32 28.28
CA ASN A 728 -1.57 8.49 27.24
C ASN A 728 -0.58 7.33 27.33
N SER A 729 0.30 7.16 26.34
CA SER A 729 1.41 6.20 26.36
C SER A 729 2.55 6.72 25.49
N GLN A 730 3.78 6.40 25.87
CA GLN A 730 4.99 6.69 25.09
C GLN A 730 6.08 5.67 25.39
N ALA A 731 6.64 5.08 24.33
CA ALA A 731 7.83 4.23 24.39
C ALA A 731 9.12 5.07 24.37
N PHE A 732 10.11 4.63 25.15
CA PHE A 732 11.42 5.24 25.30
C PHE A 732 12.51 4.20 25.05
N GLN A 733 13.36 4.48 24.08
CA GLN A 733 14.48 3.63 23.70
C GLN A 733 15.47 3.44 24.85
N LEU A 734 15.95 2.20 25.03
CA LEU A 734 17.03 1.92 25.98
C LEU A 734 18.37 2.49 25.47
N PRO A 735 19.25 3.02 26.33
CA PRO A 735 20.51 3.63 25.89
C PRO A 735 21.58 2.60 25.49
N SER A 736 21.41 1.32 25.82
CA SER A 736 22.31 0.23 25.42
C SER A 736 21.63 -1.13 25.56
N ASN A 737 22.15 -2.16 24.87
CA ASN A 737 21.74 -3.54 25.08
C ASN A 737 21.88 -3.93 26.56
N VAL A 738 20.92 -4.70 27.07
CA VAL A 738 20.88 -5.11 28.48
C VAL A 738 20.95 -6.63 28.56
N ALA A 739 22.07 -7.18 28.99
CA ALA A 739 22.22 -8.61 29.21
C ALA A 739 21.33 -9.11 30.38
N PRO A 740 21.03 -10.42 30.47
CA PRO A 740 20.36 -11.01 31.64
C PRO A 740 21.03 -10.59 32.97
N GLY A 741 20.23 -10.12 33.92
CA GLY A 741 20.69 -9.57 35.21
C GLY A 741 21.22 -8.13 35.16
N GLY A 742 21.36 -7.53 33.97
CA GLY A 742 21.79 -6.14 33.80
C GLY A 742 20.69 -5.14 34.09
N SER A 743 21.09 -3.93 34.48
CA SER A 743 20.18 -2.79 34.67
C SER A 743 20.61 -1.61 33.82
N VAL A 744 19.65 -0.80 33.40
CA VAL A 744 19.89 0.45 32.67
C VAL A 744 18.95 1.55 33.16
N THR A 745 19.46 2.78 33.21
CA THR A 745 18.66 3.95 33.60
C THR A 745 18.31 4.76 32.36
N VAL A 746 17.02 5.01 32.18
CA VAL A 746 16.46 5.85 31.10
C VAL A 746 16.05 7.18 31.71
N ASN A 747 16.59 8.28 31.19
CA ASN A 747 16.13 9.63 31.54
C ASN A 747 14.96 9.99 30.63
N VAL A 748 13.76 10.05 31.19
CA VAL A 748 12.53 10.27 30.43
C VAL A 748 11.99 11.67 30.67
N THR A 749 11.42 12.28 29.62
CA THR A 749 10.62 13.51 29.73
C THR A 749 9.20 13.15 29.35
N PHE A 750 8.31 13.10 30.35
CA PHE A 750 6.93 12.63 30.17
C PHE A 750 5.99 13.39 31.10
N GLY A 751 4.68 13.43 30.80
CA GLY A 751 3.69 14.17 31.61
C GLY A 751 2.26 13.70 31.35
N PRO A 752 1.31 14.03 32.25
CA PRO A 752 -0.08 13.66 32.09
C PRO A 752 -0.74 14.46 30.96
N PRO A 753 -1.79 13.92 30.32
CA PRO A 753 -2.55 14.65 29.31
C PRO A 753 -3.08 16.00 29.81
N ALA A 754 -3.41 16.91 28.89
CA ALA A 754 -4.18 18.09 29.23
C ALA A 754 -5.61 17.69 29.65
N GLY A 755 -6.21 18.38 30.62
CA GLY A 755 -7.61 18.18 31.01
C GLY A 755 -7.91 17.04 31.99
N VAL A 756 -6.91 16.25 32.42
CA VAL A 756 -7.08 15.25 33.49
C VAL A 756 -6.82 15.86 34.87
N GLY A 757 -7.43 15.35 35.93
CA GLY A 757 -7.21 15.85 37.30
C GLY A 757 -7.65 14.87 38.38
N GLY A 758 -7.01 14.96 39.54
CA GLY A 758 -7.19 14.05 40.66
C GLY A 758 -6.08 13.01 40.78
N THR A 759 -6.29 12.03 41.65
CA THR A 759 -5.38 10.91 41.85
C THR A 759 -5.49 9.93 40.67
N MET A 760 -4.35 9.58 40.07
CA MET A 760 -4.25 8.56 39.02
C MET A 760 -2.97 7.74 39.22
N LEU A 761 -2.72 6.80 38.31
CA LEU A 761 -1.57 5.92 38.37
C LEU A 761 -0.61 6.28 37.24
N PHE A 762 0.68 6.32 37.55
CA PHE A 762 1.75 6.30 36.57
C PHE A 762 2.28 4.87 36.52
N GLU A 763 2.32 4.27 35.33
CA GLU A 763 2.69 2.87 35.15
C GLU A 763 3.80 2.75 34.09
N ALA A 764 4.70 1.80 34.33
CA ALA A 764 5.84 1.50 33.47
C ALA A 764 5.81 0.03 33.08
N GLU A 765 6.02 -0.25 31.79
CA GLU A 765 6.03 -1.60 31.22
C GLU A 765 7.02 -1.67 30.06
N MET A 766 7.74 -2.78 29.93
CA MET A 766 8.64 -3.02 28.80
C MET A 766 7.85 -3.54 27.61
N ILE A 767 8.23 -3.11 26.40
CA ILE A 767 7.73 -3.64 25.12
C ILE A 767 8.91 -4.18 24.32
N LYS A 768 8.73 -5.31 23.63
CA LYS A 768 9.56 -5.72 22.51
C LYS A 768 8.83 -5.35 21.22
N GLU A 769 9.37 -4.37 20.50
CA GLU A 769 8.73 -3.77 19.34
C GLU A 769 8.30 -4.83 18.32
N HIS A 770 7.11 -4.61 17.79
CA HIS A 770 6.40 -5.49 16.83
C HIS A 770 6.23 -6.96 17.27
N THR A 771 6.54 -7.31 18.53
CA THR A 771 6.55 -8.70 18.97
C THR A 771 5.61 -8.96 20.15
N TYR A 772 5.88 -8.35 21.32
CA TYR A 772 5.08 -8.59 22.53
C TYR A 772 5.33 -7.53 23.61
N TRP A 773 4.40 -7.42 24.56
CA TRP A 773 4.57 -6.69 25.81
C TRP A 773 5.04 -7.63 26.92
N PHE A 774 5.92 -7.13 27.80
CA PHE A 774 6.29 -7.86 29.00
C PHE A 774 5.09 -7.87 29.96
N GLN A 775 4.89 -8.95 30.71
CA GLN A 775 3.72 -9.07 31.60
C GLN A 775 3.91 -8.35 32.93
N GLN A 776 5.15 -8.00 33.27
CA GLN A 776 5.48 -7.28 34.49
C GLN A 776 5.37 -5.79 34.20
N TRP A 777 4.58 -5.12 35.00
CA TRP A 777 4.49 -3.68 35.08
C TRP A 777 4.61 -3.29 36.55
N THR A 778 4.93 -2.03 36.81
CA THR A 778 4.76 -1.45 38.14
C THR A 778 4.17 -0.08 38.03
N SER A 779 3.43 0.33 39.06
CA SER A 779 2.81 1.64 39.09
C SER A 779 3.06 2.38 40.39
N VAL A 780 2.87 3.69 40.34
CA VAL A 780 2.88 4.59 41.49
C VAL A 780 1.68 5.52 41.40
N SER A 781 1.01 5.74 42.53
CA SER A 781 -0.07 6.72 42.61
C SER A 781 0.51 8.13 42.56
N VAL A 782 -0.05 8.94 41.67
CA VAL A 782 0.35 10.34 41.46
C VAL A 782 -0.87 11.24 41.56
N ASN A 783 -0.67 12.46 42.06
CA ASN A 783 -1.73 13.46 42.13
C ASN A 783 -1.54 14.49 41.02
N VAL A 784 -2.52 14.58 40.11
CA VAL A 784 -2.50 15.54 39.01
C VAL A 784 -3.45 16.69 39.32
N THR A 785 -2.92 17.90 39.39
CA THR A 785 -3.73 19.10 39.52
C THR A 785 -4.42 19.37 38.18
N GLY A 786 -5.75 19.29 38.16
CA GLY A 786 -6.56 19.48 36.96
C GLY A 786 -6.54 20.91 36.42
N SER A 787 -7.02 21.08 35.19
CA SER A 787 -7.09 22.38 34.52
C SER A 787 -8.09 23.33 35.19
N THR A 788 -7.62 24.47 35.68
CA THR A 788 -8.46 25.57 36.18
C THR A 788 -8.48 26.71 35.18
N TRP A 789 -9.69 27.10 34.74
CA TRP A 789 -9.94 28.22 33.85
C TRP A 789 -10.72 29.28 34.64
N SER A 790 -10.07 30.40 34.95
CA SER A 790 -10.61 31.41 35.86
C SER A 790 -10.14 32.79 35.44
N ALA A 791 -11.07 33.74 35.31
CA ALA A 791 -10.79 35.10 34.86
C ALA A 791 -11.19 36.14 35.91
N SER A 792 -10.56 37.32 35.86
CA SER A 792 -11.08 38.55 36.46
C SER A 792 -10.97 39.70 35.46
N TYR A 793 -11.80 40.73 35.64
CA TYR A 793 -11.99 41.81 34.68
C TYR A 793 -11.91 43.16 35.37
N ASP A 794 -11.27 44.14 34.73
CA ASP A 794 -11.36 45.56 35.07
C ASP A 794 -12.29 46.27 34.08
N MET A 795 -13.52 46.49 34.51
CA MET A 795 -14.56 47.21 33.77
C MET A 795 -14.70 48.67 34.22
N SER A 796 -13.75 49.22 35.00
CA SER A 796 -13.83 50.58 35.56
C SER A 796 -13.88 51.70 34.51
N LYS A 797 -13.49 51.39 33.26
CA LYS A 797 -13.52 52.31 32.12
C LYS A 797 -14.76 52.17 31.24
N ALA A 798 -15.65 51.23 31.55
CA ALA A 798 -16.90 51.06 30.80
C ALA A 798 -17.83 52.27 31.01
N PRO A 799 -18.36 52.87 29.92
CA PRO A 799 -19.35 53.95 30.03
C PRO A 799 -20.63 53.49 30.71
N THR A 800 -21.15 54.29 31.64
CA THR A 800 -22.40 54.01 32.36
C THR A 800 -23.62 54.68 31.73
N THR A 801 -23.42 55.51 30.71
CA THR A 801 -24.49 56.20 29.99
C THR A 801 -24.30 56.06 28.50
N TRP A 802 -25.40 55.77 27.82
CA TRP A 802 -25.44 55.47 26.39
C TRP A 802 -26.70 56.07 25.78
N VAL A 803 -26.66 56.30 24.49
CA VAL A 803 -27.86 56.48 23.67
C VAL A 803 -28.07 55.22 22.84
N ALA A 804 -29.33 54.83 22.62
CA ALA A 804 -29.66 53.68 21.79
C ALA A 804 -28.98 53.79 20.41
N GLY A 805 -28.25 52.75 19.99
CA GLY A 805 -27.48 52.74 18.75
C GLY A 805 -26.12 53.48 18.81
N GLN A 806 -25.73 54.04 19.95
CA GLN A 806 -24.43 54.69 20.10
C GLN A 806 -23.30 53.66 20.19
N THR A 807 -22.27 53.83 19.38
CA THR A 807 -21.00 53.10 19.47
C THR A 807 -20.03 53.83 20.37
N GLN A 808 -19.40 53.13 21.32
CA GLN A 808 -18.30 53.67 22.12
C GLN A 808 -17.14 52.67 22.18
N THR A 809 -15.93 53.21 22.39
CA THR A 809 -14.69 52.45 22.52
C THR A 809 -14.08 52.69 23.88
N PHE A 810 -13.71 51.63 24.59
CA PHE A 810 -13.04 51.70 25.90
C PHE A 810 -12.17 50.46 26.13
N PRO A 811 -11.15 50.51 27.01
CA PRO A 811 -10.34 49.35 27.32
C PRO A 811 -10.97 48.47 28.40
N VAL A 812 -10.82 47.15 28.27
CA VAL A 812 -11.11 46.15 29.31
C VAL A 812 -9.86 45.35 29.57
N THR A 813 -9.44 45.25 30.84
CA THR A 813 -8.30 44.39 31.21
C THR A 813 -8.81 43.08 31.78
N VAL A 814 -8.33 41.97 31.23
CA VAL A 814 -8.65 40.61 31.68
C VAL A 814 -7.41 39.96 32.28
N THR A 815 -7.57 39.23 33.38
CA THR A 815 -6.47 38.54 34.08
C THR A 815 -6.76 37.05 34.19
N ASN A 816 -5.77 36.24 33.81
CA ASN A 816 -5.81 34.80 33.91
C ASN A 816 -5.48 34.34 35.34
N ASN A 817 -6.50 34.02 36.11
CA ASN A 817 -6.39 33.45 37.46
C ASN A 817 -6.38 31.90 37.43
N GLY A 818 -6.42 31.29 36.24
CA GLY A 818 -6.36 29.85 36.04
C GLY A 818 -4.92 29.32 35.98
N ASN A 819 -4.79 28.00 35.82
CA ASN A 819 -3.49 27.34 35.66
C ASN A 819 -3.20 26.91 34.21
N GLN A 820 -4.08 27.27 33.27
CA GLN A 820 -3.92 27.00 31.85
C GLN A 820 -3.57 28.29 31.09
N PRO A 821 -2.65 28.24 30.11
CA PRO A 821 -2.43 29.35 29.21
C PRO A 821 -3.66 29.57 28.33
N TRP A 822 -4.03 30.82 28.10
CA TRP A 822 -5.11 31.19 27.19
C TRP A 822 -4.54 31.42 25.79
N PRO A 823 -4.81 30.55 24.81
CA PRO A 823 -4.40 30.81 23.43
C PRO A 823 -5.23 31.95 22.83
N SER A 824 -4.59 32.84 22.09
CA SER A 824 -5.19 34.00 21.40
C SER A 824 -5.44 33.75 19.91
N THR A 825 -5.13 32.54 19.41
CA THR A 825 -5.31 32.13 18.02
C THR A 825 -5.71 30.66 17.94
N GLY A 826 -6.48 30.28 16.90
CA GLY A 826 -6.79 28.88 16.54
C GLY A 826 -8.21 28.42 16.91
N TYR A 827 -8.60 27.20 16.53
CA TYR A 827 -9.98 26.70 16.68
C TYR A 827 -10.52 26.68 18.13
N THR A 828 -9.65 26.75 19.14
CA THR A 828 -10.09 26.85 20.54
C THR A 828 -9.49 28.09 21.19
N GLU A 829 -9.38 29.20 20.49
CA GLU A 829 -8.90 30.45 21.07
C GLU A 829 -9.78 30.92 22.25
N VAL A 830 -9.23 31.82 23.06
CA VAL A 830 -9.90 32.41 24.22
C VAL A 830 -10.15 33.88 23.92
N ASP A 831 -11.42 34.27 23.95
CA ASP A 831 -11.89 35.59 23.57
C ASP A 831 -12.64 36.27 24.73
N LEU A 832 -12.64 37.60 24.72
CA LEU A 832 -13.44 38.42 25.61
C LEU A 832 -14.78 38.73 24.93
N ASP A 833 -15.90 38.27 25.47
CA ASP A 833 -17.23 38.71 25.03
C ASP A 833 -17.73 39.87 25.88
N LEU A 834 -18.35 40.86 25.22
CA LEU A 834 -19.19 41.85 25.88
C LEU A 834 -20.62 41.79 25.36
N HIS A 835 -21.57 41.89 26.29
CA HIS A 835 -23.00 41.89 26.00
C HIS A 835 -23.75 42.93 26.83
N PHE A 836 -24.71 43.61 26.19
CA PHE A 836 -25.77 44.32 26.92
C PHE A 836 -26.86 43.34 27.30
N ALA A 837 -27.34 43.39 28.54
CA ALA A 837 -28.40 42.53 29.05
C ALA A 837 -29.43 43.29 29.89
N THR A 838 -30.65 42.75 29.99
CA THR A 838 -31.70 43.29 30.88
C THR A 838 -31.45 43.00 32.36
N SER A 839 -30.61 42.03 32.66
CA SER A 839 -30.17 41.67 34.02
C SER A 839 -28.83 40.94 33.96
N SER A 840 -28.03 41.07 35.02
CA SER A 840 -26.72 40.40 35.11
C SER A 840 -26.85 38.89 35.22
N GLY A 841 -25.83 38.15 34.79
CA GLY A 841 -25.72 36.71 35.01
C GLY A 841 -24.75 35.98 34.08
N GLY A 842 -24.03 36.71 33.22
CA GLY A 842 -23.14 36.12 32.23
C GLY A 842 -23.85 35.09 31.36
N SER A 843 -23.11 34.07 30.94
CA SER A 843 -23.50 33.07 29.97
C SER A 843 -24.60 32.13 30.51
N SER A 844 -24.74 32.03 31.83
CA SER A 844 -25.85 31.33 32.49
C SER A 844 -27.21 32.02 32.33
N ASN A 845 -27.22 33.31 31.94
CA ASN A 845 -28.42 34.13 31.73
C ASN A 845 -28.51 34.70 30.30
N GLN A 846 -28.04 33.95 29.29
CA GLN A 846 -28.07 34.36 27.88
C GLN A 846 -29.45 34.81 27.38
N GLY A 847 -30.54 34.29 27.94
CA GLY A 847 -31.90 34.71 27.60
C GLY A 847 -32.21 36.19 27.89
N SER A 848 -31.37 36.86 28.70
CA SER A 848 -31.48 38.29 29.00
C SER A 848 -30.59 39.17 28.11
N TRP A 849 -29.79 38.59 27.21
CA TRP A 849 -28.85 39.32 26.36
C TRP A 849 -29.59 40.02 25.21
N LEU A 850 -29.24 41.28 24.98
CA LEU A 850 -29.77 42.14 23.92
C LEU A 850 -28.80 42.27 22.75
N THR A 851 -27.50 42.16 23.03
CA THR A 851 -26.38 42.14 22.06
C THR A 851 -25.28 41.26 22.65
N SER A 852 -24.41 40.69 21.83
CA SER A 852 -23.19 39.99 22.26
C SER A 852 -22.14 40.14 21.17
N GLN A 853 -20.90 40.33 21.57
CA GLN A 853 -19.77 40.53 20.67
C GLN A 853 -18.48 40.02 21.32
N ALA A 854 -17.84 39.05 20.68
CA ALA A 854 -16.52 38.54 21.05
C ALA A 854 -15.39 39.43 20.49
N PHE A 855 -14.30 39.53 21.26
CA PHE A 855 -13.11 40.28 20.96
C PHE A 855 -11.87 39.43 21.24
N ALA A 856 -11.06 39.21 20.20
CA ALA A 856 -9.83 38.45 20.30
C ALA A 856 -8.83 39.08 21.29
N LEU A 857 -8.12 38.22 22.03
CA LEU A 857 -7.01 38.65 22.87
C LEU A 857 -5.80 39.06 22.01
N PRO A 858 -5.02 40.09 22.40
CA PRO A 858 -3.88 40.57 21.61
C PRO A 858 -2.69 39.59 21.58
N SER A 859 -2.62 38.65 22.54
CA SER A 859 -1.59 37.63 22.64
C SER A 859 -2.00 36.54 23.65
N ASN A 860 -1.30 35.40 23.65
CA ASN A 860 -1.55 34.34 24.62
C ASN A 860 -1.36 34.85 26.06
N VAL A 861 -2.32 34.61 26.95
CA VAL A 861 -2.27 35.05 28.35
C VAL A 861 -1.89 33.88 29.25
N GLN A 862 -0.65 33.89 29.74
CA GLN A 862 -0.15 32.86 30.66
C GLN A 862 -0.85 32.93 32.02
N PRO A 863 -0.86 31.84 32.81
CA PRO A 863 -1.33 31.86 34.20
C PRO A 863 -0.73 33.02 35.02
N GLY A 864 -1.58 33.81 35.67
CA GLY A 864 -1.22 35.03 36.41
C GLY A 864 -0.99 36.28 35.55
N GLY A 865 -1.01 36.16 34.22
CA GLY A 865 -0.87 37.28 33.29
C GLY A 865 -2.17 38.04 33.03
N SER A 866 -2.05 39.25 32.48
CA SER A 866 -3.19 40.09 32.08
C SER A 866 -3.04 40.57 30.64
N ALA A 867 -4.17 40.82 29.97
CA ALA A 867 -4.24 41.46 28.66
C ALA A 867 -5.28 42.58 28.67
N THR A 868 -5.00 43.68 27.96
CA THR A 868 -5.95 44.77 27.78
C THR A 868 -6.50 44.74 26.36
N VAL A 869 -7.82 44.60 26.23
CA VAL A 869 -8.54 44.58 24.96
C VAL A 869 -9.22 45.94 24.76
N SER A 870 -9.01 46.55 23.61
CA SER A 870 -9.70 47.79 23.22
C SER A 870 -11.02 47.42 22.55
N VAL A 871 -12.12 47.43 23.31
CA VAL A 871 -13.44 47.01 22.82
C VAL A 871 -14.16 48.17 22.17
N THR A 872 -14.85 47.91 21.06
CA THR A 872 -15.74 48.87 20.38
C THR A 872 -17.10 48.20 20.21
N ILE A 873 -18.10 48.68 20.94
CA ILE A 873 -19.43 48.06 21.02
C ILE A 873 -20.53 49.11 20.87
N THR A 874 -21.67 48.69 20.32
CA THR A 874 -22.83 49.54 20.05
C THR A 874 -23.98 49.20 21.00
N ALA A 875 -24.56 50.22 21.65
CA ALA A 875 -25.70 50.03 22.55
C ALA A 875 -26.95 49.55 21.78
N PRO A 876 -27.78 48.67 22.39
CA PRO A 876 -29.00 48.18 21.77
C PRO A 876 -30.03 49.29 21.55
N SER A 877 -31.05 49.00 20.73
CA SER A 877 -32.23 49.87 20.57
C SER A 877 -33.10 49.95 21.82
N THR A 878 -33.00 48.97 22.72
CA THR A 878 -33.73 48.90 23.99
C THR A 878 -33.23 49.99 24.93
N THR A 879 -34.13 50.88 25.35
CA THR A 879 -33.84 51.98 26.28
C THR A 879 -34.22 51.63 27.71
N GLY A 880 -33.54 52.21 28.69
CA GLY A 880 -33.80 52.01 30.12
C GLY A 880 -32.53 51.66 30.89
N SER A 881 -32.70 51.17 32.11
CA SER A 881 -31.61 50.62 32.92
C SER A 881 -31.28 49.21 32.44
N LEU A 882 -30.06 49.02 31.95
CA LEU A 882 -29.50 47.76 31.46
C LEU A 882 -28.19 47.43 32.20
N VAL A 883 -27.58 46.31 31.85
CA VAL A 883 -26.25 45.91 32.30
C VAL A 883 -25.35 45.70 31.08
N LEU A 884 -24.11 46.17 31.13
CA LEU A 884 -23.05 45.78 30.22
C LEU A 884 -22.12 44.80 30.95
N GLU A 885 -22.03 43.57 30.46
CA GLU A 885 -21.25 42.50 31.08
C GLU A 885 -20.08 42.08 30.20
N ALA A 886 -18.96 41.79 30.83
CA ALA A 886 -17.79 41.17 30.22
C ALA A 886 -17.63 39.73 30.74
N GLU A 887 -17.37 38.78 29.84
CA GLU A 887 -17.14 37.38 30.18
C GLU A 887 -16.18 36.73 29.17
N MET A 888 -15.25 35.91 29.64
CA MET A 888 -14.35 35.15 28.77
C MET A 888 -15.06 33.91 28.21
N ILE A 889 -14.79 33.59 26.96
CA ILE A 889 -15.19 32.34 26.31
C ILE A 889 -13.95 31.59 25.82
N LYS A 890 -13.93 30.27 26.01
CA LYS A 890 -13.04 29.35 25.31
C LYS A 890 -13.81 28.85 24.09
N GLU A 891 -13.45 29.35 22.93
CA GLU A 891 -14.20 29.15 21.69
C GLU A 891 -14.45 27.66 21.42
N HIS A 892 -15.69 27.36 21.03
CA HIS A 892 -16.21 26.01 20.78
C HIS A 892 -16.16 25.02 21.96
N GLN A 893 -15.83 25.46 23.18
CA GLN A 893 -15.75 24.57 24.34
C GLN A 893 -16.67 25.02 25.47
N PHE A 894 -16.43 26.17 26.08
CA PHE A 894 -17.17 26.62 27.26
C PHE A 894 -16.98 28.11 27.56
N TRP A 895 -17.93 28.67 28.30
CA TRP A 895 -17.82 29.98 28.92
C TRP A 895 -17.12 29.88 30.28
N PHE A 896 -16.34 30.90 30.63
CA PHE A 896 -15.79 31.03 31.97
C PHE A 896 -16.93 31.30 32.95
N LYS A 897 -16.72 30.99 34.24
CA LYS A 897 -17.79 31.17 35.25
C LYS A 897 -17.89 32.60 35.77
N GLN A 898 -16.83 33.40 35.60
CA GLN A 898 -16.75 34.75 36.12
C GLN A 898 -17.23 35.73 35.05
N ALA A 899 -18.16 36.61 35.42
CA ALA A 899 -18.57 37.75 34.61
C ALA A 899 -18.42 39.05 35.42
N ALA A 900 -18.29 40.18 34.74
CA ALA A 900 -18.17 41.50 35.35
C ALA A 900 -19.27 42.47 34.85
N PRO A 901 -20.37 42.63 35.60
CA PRO A 901 -21.46 43.53 35.24
C PRO A 901 -21.18 44.99 35.60
N VAL A 902 -21.57 45.90 34.71
CA VAL A 902 -21.66 47.35 34.94
C VAL A 902 -23.09 47.80 34.64
N ASN A 903 -23.74 48.44 35.60
CA ASN A 903 -25.06 49.04 35.37
C ASN A 903 -24.93 50.23 34.42
N VAL A 904 -25.74 50.24 33.36
CA VAL A 904 -25.74 51.28 32.34
C VAL A 904 -27.15 51.83 32.12
N THR A 905 -27.24 53.09 31.72
CA THR A 905 -28.51 53.71 31.29
C THR A 905 -28.46 54.00 29.81
N VAL A 906 -29.36 53.38 29.03
CA VAL A 906 -29.53 53.64 27.60
C VAL A 906 -30.72 54.56 27.41
N SER A 907 -30.45 55.79 26.96
CA SER A 907 -31.50 56.80 26.69
C SER A 907 -32.01 56.70 25.26
N ALA A 908 -33.26 57.12 25.03
CA ALA A 908 -33.79 57.28 23.68
C ALA A 908 -33.07 58.40 22.91
N PRO A 909 -32.93 58.30 21.58
CA PRO A 909 -32.42 59.39 20.78
C PRO A 909 -33.43 60.55 20.77
N ILE A 910 -32.99 61.74 21.17
CA ILE A 910 -33.75 62.99 21.16
C ILE A 910 -33.14 63.87 20.07
N TRP A 911 -33.90 64.12 19.01
CA TRP A 911 -33.58 65.09 17.97
C TRP A 911 -34.37 66.37 18.25
N SER A 912 -33.72 67.44 18.68
CA SER A 912 -34.38 68.70 19.05
C SER A 912 -33.53 69.90 18.66
N ALA A 913 -34.15 70.96 18.13
CA ALA A 913 -33.50 72.18 17.68
C ALA A 913 -34.18 73.40 18.32
N GLN A 914 -33.38 74.42 18.67
CA GLN A 914 -33.86 75.75 19.01
C GLN A 914 -33.26 76.77 18.03
N TYR A 915 -34.07 77.74 17.61
CA TYR A 915 -33.68 78.76 16.63
C TYR A 915 -33.73 80.14 17.27
N ASP A 916 -32.65 80.91 17.13
CA ASP A 916 -32.61 82.31 17.53
C ASP A 916 -32.76 83.22 16.29
N LEU A 917 -33.92 83.87 16.19
CA LEU A 917 -34.28 84.81 15.13
C LEU A 917 -34.21 86.27 15.58
N THR A 918 -33.61 86.57 16.73
CA THR A 918 -33.54 87.95 17.26
C THR A 918 -32.80 88.92 16.34
N GLN A 919 -31.97 88.42 15.43
CA GLN A 919 -31.25 89.20 14.42
C GLN A 919 -32.03 89.36 13.10
N ALA A 920 -33.25 88.80 12.99
CA ALA A 920 -34.06 88.94 11.79
C ALA A 920 -34.57 90.38 11.62
N PRO A 921 -34.33 91.04 10.47
CA PRO A 921 -34.82 92.39 10.22
C PRO A 921 -36.35 92.44 10.26
N THR A 922 -36.90 93.38 11.01
CA THR A 922 -38.36 93.55 11.16
C THR A 922 -38.97 94.55 10.17
N ALA A 923 -38.13 95.20 9.34
CA ALA A 923 -38.56 96.17 8.34
C ALA A 923 -37.90 95.92 6.97
N TRP A 924 -38.75 95.91 5.94
CA TRP A 924 -38.42 95.57 4.56
C TRP A 924 -39.09 96.55 3.59
N THR A 925 -38.44 96.77 2.47
CA THR A 925 -39.01 97.50 1.32
C THR A 925 -39.21 96.53 0.16
N ALA A 926 -40.23 96.75 -0.68
CA ALA A 926 -40.54 95.86 -1.80
C ALA A 926 -39.34 95.72 -2.74
N GLY A 927 -38.94 94.48 -3.04
CA GLY A 927 -37.77 94.16 -3.88
C GLY A 927 -36.42 94.12 -3.16
N GLN A 928 -36.36 94.36 -1.85
CA GLN A 928 -35.11 94.36 -1.08
C GLN A 928 -34.76 92.97 -0.52
N SER A 929 -33.50 92.56 -0.67
CA SER A 929 -32.91 91.41 0.03
C SER A 929 -32.03 91.88 1.18
N LYS A 930 -32.14 91.23 2.36
CA LYS A 930 -31.26 91.45 3.52
C LYS A 930 -30.75 90.11 4.02
N ALA A 931 -29.46 90.06 4.33
CA ALA A 931 -28.85 88.92 5.01
C ALA A 931 -28.91 89.13 6.52
N PHE A 932 -29.22 88.07 7.26
CA PHE A 932 -29.08 88.01 8.70
C PHE A 932 -28.71 86.59 9.10
N SER A 933 -28.12 86.47 10.29
CA SER A 933 -27.72 85.18 10.85
C SER A 933 -28.85 84.59 11.68
N VAL A 934 -29.07 83.29 11.54
CA VAL A 934 -29.89 82.50 12.45
C VAL A 934 -28.96 81.57 13.20
N THR A 935 -28.96 81.66 14.53
CA THR A 935 -28.26 80.67 15.34
C THR A 935 -29.17 79.48 15.53
N ILE A 936 -28.71 78.30 15.10
CA ILE A 936 -29.40 77.03 15.33
C ILE A 936 -28.66 76.30 16.44
N THR A 937 -29.35 76.04 17.54
CA THR A 937 -28.82 75.30 18.68
C THR A 937 -29.44 73.92 18.68
N ASN A 938 -28.60 72.88 18.63
CA ASN A 938 -29.05 71.51 18.88
C ASN A 938 -29.32 71.33 20.37
N THR A 939 -30.59 71.14 20.72
CA THR A 939 -31.05 70.87 22.08
C THR A 939 -31.39 69.39 22.30
N GLY A 940 -31.17 68.55 21.30
CA GLY A 940 -31.27 67.10 21.38
C GLY A 940 -30.00 66.44 21.91
N ASN A 941 -30.04 65.13 22.15
CA ASN A 941 -28.90 64.33 22.60
C ASN A 941 -28.17 63.62 21.44
N GLN A 942 -28.48 63.99 20.19
CA GLN A 942 -27.93 63.41 18.97
C GLN A 942 -27.06 64.42 18.25
N THR A 943 -25.90 64.01 17.71
CA THR A 943 -25.08 64.88 16.86
C THR A 943 -25.72 65.02 15.48
N TRP A 944 -25.86 66.26 14.98
CA TRP A 944 -26.34 66.49 13.61
C TRP A 944 -25.17 66.36 12.62
N PRO A 945 -25.22 65.43 11.65
CA PRO A 945 -24.17 65.29 10.65
C PRO A 945 -24.15 66.53 9.73
N SER A 946 -22.96 67.08 9.46
CA SER A 946 -22.80 68.25 8.59
C SER A 946 -22.68 67.91 7.09
N THR A 947 -22.56 66.62 6.73
CA THR A 947 -22.58 66.10 5.36
C THR A 947 -23.07 64.65 5.36
N GLY A 948 -23.99 64.31 4.45
CA GLY A 948 -24.52 62.96 4.24
C GLY A 948 -26.05 62.93 4.30
N TYR A 949 -26.68 62.51 3.21
CA TYR A 949 -28.14 62.36 3.14
C TYR A 949 -28.58 61.17 3.99
N THR A 950 -29.34 61.44 5.05
CA THR A 950 -30.38 60.54 5.56
C THR A 950 -31.53 61.42 6.04
N GLU A 951 -32.48 61.67 5.14
CA GLU A 951 -33.79 62.22 5.51
C GLU A 951 -34.51 61.21 6.40
N VAL A 952 -35.14 61.69 7.48
CA VAL A 952 -36.22 60.98 8.15
C VAL A 952 -37.46 61.80 7.87
N ASP A 953 -38.12 61.51 6.76
CA ASP A 953 -39.45 62.00 6.46
C ASP A 953 -40.46 60.85 6.51
N ARG A 954 -41.65 61.13 7.04
CA ARG A 954 -42.83 60.29 6.85
C ARG A 954 -44.04 61.19 6.64
N ASP A 955 -44.07 61.82 5.47
CA ASP A 955 -45.26 62.46 4.93
C ASP A 955 -46.05 61.47 4.05
N GLY A 956 -47.37 61.51 4.17
CA GLY A 956 -48.30 60.46 3.74
C GLY A 956 -48.74 60.47 2.27
N ASP A 957 -48.00 61.04 1.32
CA ASP A 957 -48.43 61.13 -0.10
C ASP A 957 -47.41 60.73 -1.17
N GLY A 958 -46.22 60.22 -0.80
CA GLY A 958 -45.44 59.33 -1.67
C GLY A 958 -44.80 59.92 -2.93
N ALA A 959 -44.43 61.21 -2.94
CA ALA A 959 -43.56 61.78 -3.98
C ALA A 959 -42.39 62.57 -3.35
N PHE A 960 -41.16 62.33 -3.83
CA PHE A 960 -39.94 62.97 -3.33
C PHE A 960 -39.88 64.45 -3.74
N ASP A 961 -39.93 65.36 -2.77
CA ASP A 961 -39.62 66.79 -2.95
C ASP A 961 -38.65 67.24 -1.85
N GLN A 962 -37.62 68.03 -2.19
CA GLN A 962 -36.63 68.54 -1.23
C GLN A 962 -37.22 69.74 -0.49
N ARG A 963 -37.90 69.50 0.63
CA ARG A 963 -38.45 70.54 1.51
C ARG A 963 -37.99 70.38 2.95
N LEU A 964 -37.70 71.51 3.58
CA LEU A 964 -37.69 71.64 5.03
C LEU A 964 -38.98 72.38 5.41
N ASP A 965 -40.01 71.65 5.83
CA ASP A 965 -41.23 72.26 6.39
C ASP A 965 -41.02 72.56 7.88
N VAL A 966 -41.40 73.78 8.29
CA VAL A 966 -41.51 74.17 9.70
C VAL A 966 -42.89 73.73 10.22
N PRO A 967 -43.02 73.20 11.45
CA PRO A 967 -44.33 72.90 12.02
C PRO A 967 -45.21 74.16 12.09
N ARG A 968 -46.46 74.02 11.64
CA ARG A 968 -47.49 75.07 11.57
C ARG A 968 -47.72 75.76 12.92
N GLY A 969 -47.31 77.02 13.06
CA GLY A 969 -47.83 77.93 14.08
C GLY A 969 -48.84 78.90 13.47
N ARG A 970 -50.14 78.77 13.81
CA ARG A 970 -51.13 79.85 13.56
C ARG A 970 -50.96 80.92 14.64
N ASN A 971 -51.15 82.19 14.29
CA ASN A 971 -51.38 83.22 15.30
C ASN A 971 -52.87 83.28 15.68
N ASP A 972 -53.19 83.99 16.76
CA ASP A 972 -54.50 84.01 17.44
C ASP A 972 -55.68 84.58 16.61
N GLN A 973 -55.48 84.89 15.33
CA GLN A 973 -56.55 85.31 14.40
C GLN A 973 -56.56 84.55 13.06
N GLY A 974 -55.79 83.46 12.92
CA GLY A 974 -56.05 82.44 11.90
C GLY A 974 -55.69 82.77 10.45
N THR A 975 -54.84 83.77 10.16
CA THR A 975 -54.34 84.02 8.79
C THR A 975 -52.83 83.74 8.68
N PRO A 976 -52.34 82.95 7.69
CA PRO A 976 -50.91 82.66 7.53
C PRO A 976 -50.13 83.85 6.96
N VAL A 977 -48.95 84.13 7.51
CA VAL A 977 -47.96 85.06 6.94
C VAL A 977 -46.76 84.24 6.47
N LEU A 978 -46.43 84.34 5.18
CA LEU A 978 -45.29 83.65 4.57
C LEU A 978 -43.99 84.47 4.67
N VAL A 979 -42.91 83.83 5.11
CA VAL A 979 -41.54 84.28 4.85
C VAL A 979 -40.75 83.08 4.33
N HIS A 980 -40.26 83.17 3.09
CA HIS A 980 -39.42 82.14 2.46
C HIS A 980 -37.93 82.49 2.61
N ILE A 981 -37.10 81.52 2.98
CA ILE A 981 -35.63 81.63 2.88
C ILE A 981 -35.13 80.53 1.94
N ARG A 982 -34.71 80.92 0.73
CA ARG A 982 -33.99 80.04 -0.22
C ARG A 982 -32.48 80.16 0.00
N ARG A 983 -31.78 79.04 -0.08
CA ARG A 983 -30.32 79.00 -0.29
C ARG A 983 -30.06 78.73 -1.77
N GLU A 984 -29.78 79.77 -2.55
CA GLU A 984 -29.27 79.59 -3.92
C GLU A 984 -27.76 79.29 -3.88
N ARG A 985 -27.32 78.25 -4.61
CA ARG A 985 -25.89 78.01 -4.88
C ARG A 985 -25.50 78.76 -6.16
N PRO A 986 -24.27 79.30 -6.28
CA PRO A 986 -23.83 79.96 -7.51
C PRO A 986 -23.63 78.92 -8.62
N GLY A 987 -24.43 78.96 -9.68
CA GLY A 987 -24.23 78.07 -10.85
C GLY A 987 -25.38 78.00 -11.84
N ASP A 988 -26.64 78.04 -11.40
CA ASP A 988 -27.77 77.82 -12.29
C ASP A 988 -28.29 79.12 -12.89
N ARG A 989 -27.63 79.59 -13.95
CA ARG A 989 -28.31 80.41 -14.98
C ARG A 989 -28.98 79.45 -15.97
N GLN A 990 -30.30 79.43 -16.01
CA GLN A 990 -31.08 79.76 -17.22
C GLN A 990 -32.60 79.63 -16.97
N LEU A 991 -33.25 80.79 -16.97
CA LEU A 991 -34.49 81.17 -17.67
C LEU A 991 -35.64 80.15 -17.80
N GLY A 992 -36.83 80.55 -17.34
CA GLY A 992 -38.11 80.10 -17.89
C GLY A 992 -39.28 80.18 -16.91
N ASP A 993 -39.96 81.34 -16.94
CA ASP A 993 -41.32 81.69 -16.44
C ASP A 993 -41.78 81.35 -15.01
#